data_AF-A0A7V5AQ55-F1
#
_entry.id   AF-A0A7V5AQ55-F1
#
_cell.length_a   1.000
_cell.length_b   1.000
_cell.length_c   1.000
_cell.angle_alpha   90.00
_cell.angle_beta   90.00
_cell.angle_gamma   90.00
#
_symmetry.space_group_name_H-M   'P 1'
#
loop_
_entity.id
_entity.type
_entity.pdbx_description
1 polymer ?
#
loop_
_entity_poly.entity_id
_entity_poly.type
_entity_poly.pdbx_seq_one_letter_code
_entity_poly.pdbx_strand_id
1 'polypeptide(L)'
;MRKLLSFLVLCAILCAILSCLLVRHNAKADGEKITKEQYNALLTDALKSIIVKFKPLAIGRLKFRANLFFAHEVCIKTVPLDVLKLQVDALKEAGAIGVDINMGLFPWLDDDKETISKYDALIEHIRKNDLELVINPAYSVVYHKVTSFDDWSNKAKVVYAEIVRRYKPDIFVVAHEPTTQNMRMGFDTPPAEWTKFVKEMVQKVKEISQNTRCGAGVLHNEWEFFKEFVKCSELETISFDVYNLVGLKEINKMVEDAKKSNKKCYIEETWRPPFYTPQPGDNLDTIMGKGVGLKEFEELDCLWLEAIAVYAAVWQMEAVTPFWIQTFFKYVEKDGDALSRDYNLAVVEAVLKGERTKTYHKFSELVRSYGILKKLENLDIRFPPFRVKSCRILQENGARADWSPKGNIIAFDKKGDDGFYDIYLMELDDSSNVKQEWCLTKDVKELPQRHIGNPVWHPSGEFLVFQAEEMEHYNMADTWVTDPGIGCYHNLWAFRIRDNKVFKLTSYQPKVSLTDGKVVQAVVNVRFAPDGKRIVWTERYADGGRWGKWRIIGADFVVENDEPSLKNVKPLFMPTENMGAYCTAMDFSKDGKSLLIAGNLSGKEHNEYGMDEYILNLETGRLTNLTNTPDLWEEGSSFSPDGEWVVFMRNAKPLDFKDKNWFFQKHIRELWMVRTDGSWTAQLTHFNDENYAEYQGKPTIVCKQSWSPDGKRLVALLGHDYGTKEKADYHLKIALIELEEQPIKRISTFLMNGGRLDWCAKNNLIVFDKRCEDGFFDIYTISPDKTNLRSLTAGVKDLTQKHNGNPAWHPSGEYILFQSEMESHIGSSKFSEPGSGLWCNLYLMTSDGKKFWKLTDYSSGGEGRGVLHPHFSPDGKRILWAERVGNLKGAKQDWGEWALKVADLIFDKDQNPHLENIKTFQPAEQPAFLETHGFSPDSRKIIFCSNIKKGQHCTGIDICTLELETGKLENLTDSFFDWDEHAHFSPDGKRIVWMCSAGYKFTADSLKSVSKETDVHTDLWMMDADGKNKRRLTYFNEKGHPEYIGHTICADNCWRPDGKAIAVLILNVKTSAWLIVFIELY
;
A
#
# COMPACT_ATOMS: atom_id res chain seq x y z
N MET A 1 -12.80 17.02 -28.84
CA MET A 1 -11.43 17.25 -29.39
C MET A 1 -11.36 18.29 -30.51
N ARG A 2 -12.14 18.23 -31.61
CA ARG A 2 -12.10 19.27 -32.67
C ARG A 2 -12.39 20.71 -32.20
N LYS A 3 -13.32 20.91 -31.24
CA LYS A 3 -13.58 22.21 -30.57
C LYS A 3 -12.45 22.64 -29.61
N LEU A 4 -11.60 21.71 -29.15
CA LEU A 4 -10.41 21.97 -28.32
C LEU A 4 -9.27 22.57 -29.17
N LEU A 5 -9.10 22.05 -30.40
CA LEU A 5 -8.15 22.57 -31.40
C LEU A 5 -8.44 24.04 -31.77
N SER A 6 -9.72 24.40 -31.94
CA SER A 6 -10.14 25.75 -32.37
C SER A 6 -9.85 26.84 -31.34
N PHE A 7 -9.76 26.50 -30.05
CA PHE A 7 -9.52 27.47 -28.98
C PHE A 7 -8.05 27.52 -28.57
N LEU A 8 -7.31 26.41 -28.71
CA LEU A 8 -5.84 26.46 -28.69
C LEU A 8 -5.31 27.37 -29.80
N VAL A 9 -6.03 27.55 -30.91
CA VAL A 9 -5.71 28.58 -31.91
C VAL A 9 -5.85 30.00 -31.31
N LEU A 10 -6.84 30.28 -30.46
CA LEU A 10 -7.00 31.61 -29.83
C LEU A 10 -5.92 31.89 -28.76
N CYS A 11 -5.60 30.90 -27.91
CA CYS A 11 -4.52 31.00 -26.92
C CYS A 11 -3.12 30.96 -27.56
N ALA A 12 -2.95 30.19 -28.64
CA ALA A 12 -1.74 30.21 -29.46
C ALA A 12 -1.63 31.49 -30.29
N ILE A 13 -2.73 32.22 -30.59
CA ILE A 13 -2.65 33.56 -31.17
C ILE A 13 -2.13 34.55 -30.11
N LEU A 14 -2.59 34.48 -28.85
CA LEU A 14 -2.04 35.27 -27.74
C LEU A 14 -0.57 34.91 -27.39
N CYS A 15 -0.22 33.62 -27.34
CA CYS A 15 1.16 33.18 -27.14
C CYS A 15 2.06 33.35 -28.38
N ALA A 16 1.52 33.29 -29.60
CA ALA A 16 2.26 33.62 -30.82
C ALA A 16 2.51 35.12 -30.93
N ILE A 17 1.63 35.98 -30.41
CA ILE A 17 1.92 37.41 -30.26
C ILE A 17 3.12 37.59 -29.31
N LEU A 18 3.18 36.89 -28.17
CA LEU A 18 4.34 36.94 -27.25
C LEU A 18 5.63 36.33 -27.80
N SER A 19 5.54 35.19 -28.48
CA SER A 19 6.70 34.47 -29.01
C SER A 19 7.23 35.12 -30.27
N CYS A 20 6.36 35.75 -31.08
CA CYS A 20 6.77 36.62 -32.16
C CYS A 20 7.37 37.94 -31.66
N LEU A 21 6.97 38.45 -30.49
CA LEU A 21 7.58 39.65 -29.91
C LEU A 21 8.98 39.39 -29.31
N LEU A 22 9.27 38.17 -28.84
CA LEU A 22 10.60 37.81 -28.30
C LEU A 22 11.57 37.23 -29.37
N VAL A 23 11.08 36.65 -30.47
CA VAL A 23 11.94 36.01 -31.50
C VAL A 23 11.91 36.72 -32.86
N ARG A 24 10.88 37.52 -33.17
CA ARG A 24 10.81 38.32 -34.41
C ARG A 24 10.83 39.83 -34.11
N HIS A 25 11.98 40.32 -33.66
CA HIS A 25 12.33 41.74 -33.77
C HIS A 25 13.66 41.91 -34.54
N ASN A 26 13.72 41.27 -35.71
CA ASN A 26 14.72 41.56 -36.74
C ASN A 26 14.02 41.74 -38.11
N ALA A 27 13.01 42.61 -38.16
CA ALA A 27 12.48 43.14 -39.43
C ALA A 27 11.60 44.39 -39.20
N LYS A 28 12.13 45.41 -38.51
CA LYS A 28 11.87 46.85 -38.72
C LYS A 28 12.60 47.63 -37.63
N ALA A 29 13.30 48.68 -38.04
CA ALA A 29 13.81 49.71 -37.14
C ALA A 29 12.62 50.33 -36.39
N ASP A 30 12.81 50.54 -35.08
CA ASP A 30 11.84 51.06 -34.10
C ASP A 30 10.85 50.03 -33.52
N GLY A 31 11.22 49.39 -32.40
CA GLY A 31 10.30 48.65 -31.54
C GLY A 31 10.89 48.29 -30.17
N GLU A 32 10.17 48.61 -29.10
CA GLU A 32 10.61 48.53 -27.69
C GLU A 32 10.81 47.07 -27.21
N LYS A 33 11.85 46.84 -26.39
CA LYS A 33 12.08 45.55 -25.72
C LYS A 33 11.00 45.29 -24.65
N ILE A 34 10.45 44.08 -24.61
CA ILE A 34 9.52 43.63 -23.54
C ILE A 34 10.22 43.77 -22.17
N THR A 35 9.57 44.47 -21.24
CA THR A 35 10.09 44.59 -19.86
C THR A 35 9.86 43.29 -19.06
N LYS A 36 10.58 43.13 -17.96
CA LYS A 36 10.44 41.94 -17.10
C LYS A 36 9.04 41.85 -16.49
N GLU A 37 8.45 42.99 -16.13
CA GLU A 37 7.09 43.08 -15.60
C GLU A 37 6.07 42.62 -16.65
N GLN A 38 6.25 43.05 -17.90
CA GLN A 38 5.41 42.61 -19.01
C GLN A 38 5.54 41.11 -19.27
N TYR A 39 6.76 40.55 -19.24
CA TYR A 39 6.99 39.11 -19.35
C TYR A 39 6.27 38.33 -18.24
N ASN A 40 6.40 38.75 -16.98
CA ASN A 40 5.78 38.09 -15.83
C ASN A 40 4.25 38.13 -15.92
N ALA A 41 3.66 39.28 -16.26
CA ALA A 41 2.22 39.42 -16.40
C ALA A 41 1.67 38.52 -17.50
N LEU A 42 2.27 38.58 -18.69
CA LEU A 42 1.79 37.86 -19.86
C LEU A 42 1.91 36.34 -19.70
N LEU A 43 3.02 35.84 -19.15
CA LEU A 43 3.16 34.41 -18.93
C LEU A 43 2.25 33.91 -17.79
N THR A 44 2.08 34.71 -16.73
CA THR A 44 1.13 34.40 -15.64
C THR A 44 -0.28 34.24 -16.18
N ASP A 45 -0.76 35.17 -17.01
CA ASP A 45 -2.10 35.12 -17.59
C ASP A 45 -2.27 33.90 -18.51
N ALA A 46 -1.27 33.59 -19.33
CA ALA A 46 -1.29 32.42 -20.20
C ALA A 46 -1.37 31.11 -19.40
N LEU A 47 -0.55 30.95 -18.36
CA LEU A 47 -0.52 29.76 -17.53
C LEU A 47 -1.83 29.59 -16.74
N LYS A 48 -2.34 30.66 -16.12
CA LYS A 48 -3.64 30.63 -15.42
C LYS A 48 -4.78 30.27 -16.38
N SER A 49 -4.76 30.78 -17.62
CA SER A 49 -5.76 30.44 -18.64
C SER A 49 -5.75 28.95 -18.97
N ILE A 50 -4.56 28.36 -19.14
CA ILE A 50 -4.41 26.90 -19.35
C ILE A 50 -4.97 26.15 -18.16
N ILE A 51 -4.56 26.49 -16.93
CA ILE A 51 -4.97 25.79 -15.71
C ILE A 51 -6.50 25.85 -15.56
N VAL A 52 -7.09 27.04 -15.52
CA VAL A 52 -8.56 27.22 -15.31
C VAL A 52 -9.35 26.43 -16.34
N LYS A 53 -8.90 26.43 -17.60
CA LYS A 53 -9.64 25.79 -18.69
C LYS A 53 -9.52 24.28 -18.69
N PHE A 54 -8.33 23.73 -18.41
CA PHE A 54 -8.05 22.32 -18.62
C PHE A 54 -8.10 21.49 -17.33
N LYS A 55 -7.96 22.11 -16.15
CA LYS A 55 -8.04 21.45 -14.84
C LYS A 55 -9.32 20.60 -14.64
N PRO A 56 -10.52 21.00 -15.10
CA PRO A 56 -11.70 20.14 -15.00
C PRO A 56 -11.59 18.82 -15.79
N LEU A 57 -10.81 18.81 -16.87
CA LEU A 57 -10.59 17.67 -17.77
C LEU A 57 -9.41 16.79 -17.31
N ALA A 58 -8.53 17.31 -16.46
CA ALA A 58 -7.41 16.55 -15.89
C ALA A 58 -7.93 15.60 -14.80
N ILE A 59 -7.67 14.29 -14.96
CA ILE A 59 -8.01 13.23 -14.00
C ILE A 59 -6.70 12.55 -13.62
N GLY A 60 -6.46 12.32 -12.32
CA GLY A 60 -5.16 11.87 -11.79
C GLY A 60 -4.71 10.51 -12.36
N ARG A 61 -3.59 10.53 -13.11
CA ARG A 61 -3.00 9.40 -13.85
C ARG A 61 -1.51 9.56 -14.15
N LEU A 62 -0.84 10.58 -13.60
CA LEU A 62 0.54 10.92 -13.97
C LEU A 62 1.55 10.29 -13.04
N LYS A 63 2.66 9.81 -13.62
CA LYS A 63 3.88 9.57 -12.87
C LYS A 63 4.62 10.90 -12.71
N PHE A 64 4.86 11.32 -11.48
CA PHE A 64 5.72 12.47 -11.21
C PHE A 64 7.14 11.97 -10.95
N ARG A 65 8.07 12.44 -11.80
CA ARG A 65 9.50 12.22 -11.62
C ARG A 65 10.18 13.57 -11.47
N ALA A 66 11.50 13.60 -11.33
CA ALA A 66 12.26 14.83 -11.43
C ALA A 66 13.66 14.54 -11.96
N ASN A 67 14.21 15.46 -12.74
CA ASN A 67 15.55 15.32 -13.30
C ASN A 67 16.59 15.70 -12.24
N LEU A 68 17.52 14.81 -11.95
CA LEU A 68 18.59 15.09 -10.99
C LEU A 68 19.74 15.81 -11.69
N PHE A 69 19.56 17.10 -11.96
CA PHE A 69 20.54 17.93 -12.70
C PHE A 69 21.97 17.83 -12.14
N PHE A 70 22.16 17.78 -10.82
CA PHE A 70 23.49 17.63 -10.20
C PHE A 70 24.15 16.27 -10.43
N ALA A 71 23.40 15.26 -10.89
CA ALA A 71 23.95 13.99 -11.35
C ALA A 71 24.37 14.02 -12.85
N HIS A 72 24.18 15.14 -13.54
CA HIS A 72 24.74 15.35 -14.88
C HIS A 72 26.28 15.36 -14.83
N GLU A 73 26.93 14.95 -15.92
CA GLU A 73 28.39 14.76 -15.96
C GLU A 73 29.20 16.04 -15.67
N VAL A 74 28.61 17.21 -15.92
CA VAL A 74 29.24 18.51 -15.63
C VAL A 74 29.23 18.87 -14.15
N CYS A 75 28.39 18.23 -13.34
CA CYS A 75 28.20 18.55 -11.91
C CYS A 75 28.62 17.42 -10.99
N ILE A 76 28.35 16.16 -11.36
CA ILE A 76 28.43 15.00 -10.45
C ILE A 76 29.82 14.82 -9.84
N LYS A 77 30.88 15.16 -10.58
CA LYS A 77 32.25 15.08 -10.09
C LYS A 77 32.45 15.99 -8.87
N THR A 78 31.93 17.21 -8.93
CA THR A 78 32.12 18.24 -7.90
C THR A 78 31.07 18.24 -6.80
N VAL A 79 29.87 17.71 -7.06
CA VAL A 79 28.80 17.67 -6.05
C VAL A 79 29.03 16.50 -5.08
N PRO A 80 28.92 16.72 -3.75
CA PRO A 80 29.00 15.65 -2.76
C PRO A 80 27.89 14.61 -2.93
N LEU A 81 28.21 13.33 -2.73
CA LEU A 81 27.23 12.23 -2.85
C LEU A 81 26.05 12.40 -1.87
N ASP A 82 26.32 12.86 -0.65
CA ASP A 82 25.27 13.06 0.36
C ASP A 82 24.24 14.09 -0.07
N VAL A 83 24.64 15.11 -0.82
CA VAL A 83 23.72 16.11 -1.40
C VAL A 83 22.80 15.44 -2.42
N LEU A 84 23.34 14.61 -3.31
CA LEU A 84 22.55 13.88 -4.31
C LEU A 84 21.55 12.93 -3.64
N LYS A 85 21.98 12.22 -2.59
CA LYS A 85 21.10 11.34 -1.80
C LYS A 85 19.98 12.12 -1.09
N LEU A 86 20.30 13.26 -0.48
CA LEU A 86 19.31 14.14 0.16
C LEU A 86 18.32 14.74 -0.86
N GLN A 87 18.76 15.04 -2.08
CA GLN A 87 17.85 15.43 -3.16
C GLN A 87 16.89 14.30 -3.52
N VAL A 88 17.38 13.06 -3.63
CA VAL A 88 16.53 11.87 -3.86
C VAL A 88 15.54 11.67 -2.71
N ASP A 89 15.97 11.80 -1.47
CA ASP A 89 15.10 11.66 -0.29
C ASP A 89 14.01 12.74 -0.28
N ALA A 90 14.36 13.99 -0.63
CA ALA A 90 13.39 15.07 -0.79
C ALA A 90 12.36 14.79 -1.88
N LEU A 91 12.80 14.26 -3.03
CA LEU A 91 11.87 13.90 -4.11
C LEU A 91 10.92 12.78 -3.68
N LYS A 92 11.43 11.77 -2.97
CA LYS A 92 10.61 10.70 -2.38
C LYS A 92 9.59 11.26 -1.38
N GLU A 93 10.03 12.15 -0.50
CA GLU A 93 9.19 12.85 0.49
C GLU A 93 8.07 13.66 -0.19
N ALA A 94 8.37 14.31 -1.32
CA ALA A 94 7.38 15.03 -2.12
C ALA A 94 6.35 14.10 -2.79
N GLY A 95 6.65 12.79 -2.88
CA GLY A 95 5.83 11.75 -3.49
C GLY A 95 6.20 11.43 -4.94
N ALA A 96 7.37 11.88 -5.43
CA ALA A 96 7.87 11.44 -6.72
C ALA A 96 8.03 9.91 -6.73
N ILE A 97 7.83 9.31 -7.90
CA ILE A 97 7.92 7.86 -8.08
C ILE A 97 9.13 7.43 -8.90
N GLY A 98 9.91 8.38 -9.40
CA GLY A 98 11.12 8.12 -10.16
C GLY A 98 12.04 9.33 -10.28
N VAL A 99 13.25 9.06 -10.75
CA VAL A 99 14.31 10.05 -10.99
C VAL A 99 14.86 9.82 -12.39
N ASP A 100 15.05 10.93 -13.10
CA ASP A 100 15.70 10.95 -14.41
C ASP A 100 17.13 11.46 -14.25
N ILE A 101 18.09 10.79 -14.88
CA ILE A 101 19.51 11.17 -14.85
C ILE A 101 20.01 11.35 -16.28
N ASN A 102 20.50 12.56 -16.56
CA ASN A 102 21.16 12.86 -17.83
C ASN A 102 22.64 12.47 -17.73
N MET A 103 22.95 11.25 -18.15
CA MET A 103 24.23 10.60 -17.89
C MET A 103 25.21 10.88 -19.03
N GLY A 104 26.43 11.31 -18.71
CA GLY A 104 27.44 11.59 -19.73
C GLY A 104 27.96 10.36 -20.48
N LEU A 105 28.92 10.56 -21.39
CA LEU A 105 29.69 9.46 -21.98
C LEU A 105 31.09 9.32 -21.37
N PHE A 106 31.66 10.42 -20.86
CA PHE A 106 33.09 10.48 -20.55
C PHE A 106 33.53 9.73 -19.29
N PRO A 107 32.80 9.73 -18.17
CA PRO A 107 33.16 8.91 -17.02
C PRO A 107 33.46 7.44 -17.38
N TRP A 108 32.71 6.87 -18.34
CA TRP A 108 32.88 5.50 -18.83
C TRP A 108 34.02 5.37 -19.84
N LEU A 109 34.15 6.32 -20.77
CA LEU A 109 35.21 6.30 -21.77
C LEU A 109 36.61 6.54 -21.17
N ASP A 110 36.68 7.34 -20.11
CA ASP A 110 37.91 7.72 -19.41
C ASP A 110 38.26 6.77 -18.25
N ASP A 111 37.43 5.76 -17.95
CA ASP A 111 37.53 4.89 -16.77
C ASP A 111 37.65 5.69 -15.45
N ASP A 112 36.84 6.74 -15.28
CA ASP A 112 36.79 7.55 -14.05
C ASP A 112 36.07 6.77 -12.93
N LYS A 113 36.84 5.91 -12.26
CA LYS A 113 36.35 5.02 -11.20
C LYS A 113 35.68 5.77 -10.04
N GLU A 114 36.10 7.00 -9.74
CA GLU A 114 35.52 7.79 -8.66
C GLU A 114 34.10 8.23 -9.03
N THR A 115 33.94 8.82 -10.21
CA THR A 115 32.63 9.26 -10.70
C THR A 115 31.69 8.07 -10.93
N ILE A 116 32.21 6.99 -11.49
CA ILE A 116 31.48 5.72 -11.70
C ILE A 116 30.99 5.14 -10.36
N SER A 117 31.84 5.09 -9.33
CA SER A 117 31.44 4.60 -8.00
C SER A 117 30.41 5.51 -7.33
N LYS A 118 30.45 6.82 -7.61
CA LYS A 118 29.45 7.78 -7.13
C LYS A 118 28.08 7.52 -7.78
N TYR A 119 28.04 7.22 -9.08
CA TYR A 119 26.81 6.79 -9.75
C TYR A 119 26.26 5.50 -9.14
N ASP A 120 27.12 4.52 -8.84
CA ASP A 120 26.69 3.26 -8.20
C ASP A 120 25.97 3.51 -6.88
N ALA A 121 26.61 4.26 -5.99
CA ALA A 121 26.06 4.54 -4.66
C ALA A 121 24.80 5.42 -4.72
N LEU A 122 24.69 6.30 -5.70
CA LEU A 122 23.48 7.10 -5.93
C LEU A 122 22.34 6.23 -6.44
N ILE A 123 22.58 5.39 -7.45
CA ILE A 123 21.56 4.53 -8.05
C ILE A 123 21.09 3.47 -7.06
N GLU A 124 21.98 2.89 -6.26
CA GLU A 124 21.61 2.01 -5.16
C GLU A 124 20.65 2.71 -4.18
N HIS A 125 20.92 3.97 -3.85
CA HIS A 125 20.06 4.77 -2.97
C HIS A 125 18.69 5.09 -3.59
N ILE A 126 18.65 5.37 -4.90
CA ILE A 126 17.39 5.53 -5.66
C ILE A 126 16.56 4.24 -5.59
N ARG A 127 17.20 3.07 -5.80
CA ARG A 127 16.53 1.77 -5.75
C ARG A 127 16.05 1.41 -4.34
N LYS A 128 16.84 1.69 -3.30
CA LYS A 128 16.45 1.49 -1.90
C LYS A 128 15.23 2.32 -1.50
N ASN A 129 15.05 3.49 -2.12
CA ASN A 129 13.88 4.35 -1.96
C ASN A 129 12.69 3.95 -2.85
N ASP A 130 12.79 2.84 -3.58
CA ASP A 130 11.72 2.28 -4.40
C ASP A 130 11.23 3.28 -5.47
N LEU A 131 12.19 3.94 -6.12
CA LEU A 131 12.00 4.90 -7.21
C LEU A 131 12.39 4.27 -8.55
N GLU A 132 11.61 4.57 -9.59
CA GLU A 132 11.96 4.28 -10.98
C GLU A 132 13.21 5.06 -11.38
N LEU A 133 14.06 4.44 -12.18
CA LEU A 133 15.26 5.06 -12.74
C LEU A 133 15.09 5.21 -14.25
N VAL A 134 15.14 6.44 -14.71
CA VAL A 134 15.26 6.77 -16.13
C VAL A 134 16.66 7.27 -16.39
N ILE A 135 17.31 6.72 -17.40
CA ILE A 135 18.60 7.23 -17.86
C ILE A 135 18.44 7.75 -19.27
N ASN A 136 18.84 9.00 -19.43
CA ASN A 136 18.91 9.70 -20.69
C ASN A 136 20.36 10.10 -20.97
N PRO A 137 21.12 9.30 -21.72
CA PRO A 137 22.51 9.63 -21.93
C PRO A 137 22.66 10.84 -22.89
N ALA A 138 23.54 11.77 -22.51
CA ALA A 138 23.82 12.98 -23.25
C ALA A 138 25.30 13.09 -23.63
N TYR A 139 25.57 13.77 -24.75
CA TYR A 139 26.93 14.16 -25.13
C TYR A 139 27.25 15.57 -24.58
N SER A 140 28.29 15.69 -23.75
CA SER A 140 28.84 16.98 -23.33
C SER A 140 29.95 17.49 -24.26
N VAL A 141 30.00 18.81 -24.40
CA VAL A 141 31.04 19.52 -25.15
C VAL A 141 32.33 19.75 -24.34
N VAL A 142 32.36 19.38 -23.07
CA VAL A 142 33.40 19.82 -22.10
C VAL A 142 34.69 19.01 -22.15
N TYR A 143 34.62 17.68 -22.38
CA TYR A 143 35.75 16.80 -22.09
C TYR A 143 36.50 16.30 -23.34
N HIS A 144 35.80 15.84 -24.38
CA HIS A 144 36.46 15.40 -25.62
C HIS A 144 35.62 15.68 -26.86
N LYS A 145 36.28 15.85 -28.01
CA LYS A 145 35.61 16.02 -29.31
C LYS A 145 35.51 14.68 -30.04
N VAL A 146 34.32 14.36 -30.54
CA VAL A 146 34.13 13.28 -31.53
C VAL A 146 34.47 13.77 -32.94
N THR A 147 34.91 12.86 -33.80
CA THR A 147 35.38 13.19 -35.16
C THR A 147 34.33 13.01 -36.25
N SER A 148 33.28 12.24 -35.97
CA SER A 148 32.12 12.00 -36.85
C SER A 148 30.95 11.43 -36.05
N PHE A 149 29.77 11.37 -36.65
CA PHE A 149 28.61 10.67 -36.06
C PHE A 149 28.90 9.18 -35.84
N ASP A 150 29.62 8.52 -36.74
CA ASP A 150 30.00 7.10 -36.59
C ASP A 150 30.96 6.88 -35.42
N ASP A 151 31.94 7.78 -35.22
CA ASP A 151 32.85 7.74 -34.08
C ASP A 151 32.07 7.86 -32.76
N TRP A 152 31.16 8.83 -32.67
CA TRP A 152 30.26 8.98 -31.52
C TRP A 152 29.37 7.75 -31.32
N SER A 153 28.69 7.29 -32.37
CA SER A 153 27.76 6.16 -32.36
C SER A 153 28.43 4.88 -31.87
N ASN A 154 29.67 4.61 -32.31
CA ASN A 154 30.44 3.46 -31.84
C ASN A 154 30.81 3.55 -30.36
N LYS A 155 31.20 4.73 -29.87
CA LYS A 155 31.49 4.97 -28.45
C LYS A 155 30.24 4.86 -27.59
N ALA A 156 29.15 5.52 -28.00
CA ALA A 156 27.86 5.49 -27.32
C ALA A 156 27.33 4.04 -27.20
N LYS A 157 27.43 3.22 -28.25
CA LYS A 157 27.05 1.80 -28.21
C LYS A 157 27.77 0.99 -27.14
N VAL A 158 29.03 1.30 -26.86
CA VAL A 158 29.81 0.60 -25.81
C VAL A 158 29.34 1.07 -24.44
N VAL A 159 29.27 2.39 -24.24
CA VAL A 159 28.89 3.00 -22.96
C VAL A 159 27.45 2.67 -22.58
N TYR A 160 26.49 2.79 -23.51
CA TYR A 160 25.07 2.52 -23.25
C TYR A 160 24.86 1.05 -22.84
N ALA A 161 25.57 0.12 -23.50
CA ALA A 161 25.51 -1.28 -23.13
C ALA A 161 26.04 -1.54 -21.71
N GLU A 162 27.09 -0.83 -21.30
CA GLU A 162 27.62 -0.93 -19.94
C GLU A 162 26.66 -0.34 -18.90
N ILE A 163 26.13 0.86 -19.14
CA ILE A 163 25.15 1.52 -18.26
C ILE A 163 23.93 0.61 -18.06
N VAL A 164 23.37 0.05 -19.13
CA VAL A 164 22.20 -0.83 -19.06
C VAL A 164 22.51 -2.13 -18.33
N ARG A 165 23.67 -2.75 -18.61
CA ARG A 165 24.11 -3.96 -17.91
C ARG A 165 24.20 -3.73 -16.41
N ARG A 166 24.74 -2.58 -16.03
CA ARG A 166 25.06 -2.23 -14.65
C ARG A 166 23.85 -1.84 -13.84
N TYR A 167 22.99 -0.98 -14.41
CA TYR A 167 21.90 -0.36 -13.64
C TYR A 167 20.50 -0.85 -13.98
N LYS A 168 20.32 -1.52 -15.13
CA LYS A 168 19.02 -2.03 -15.60
C LYS A 168 17.90 -1.01 -15.37
N PRO A 169 17.99 0.19 -15.97
CA PRO A 169 17.01 1.25 -15.74
C PRO A 169 15.62 0.82 -16.20
N ASP A 170 14.58 1.43 -15.64
CA ASP A 170 13.19 1.17 -16.04
C ASP A 170 12.94 1.69 -17.45
N ILE A 171 13.48 2.87 -17.76
CA ILE A 171 13.47 3.46 -19.09
C ILE A 171 14.89 3.90 -19.46
N PHE A 172 15.30 3.53 -20.66
CA PHE A 172 16.55 3.99 -21.27
C PHE A 172 16.23 4.76 -22.55
N VAL A 173 16.49 6.07 -22.54
CA VAL A 173 16.23 6.96 -23.68
C VAL A 173 17.41 6.86 -24.62
N VAL A 174 17.27 6.09 -25.71
CA VAL A 174 18.40 5.76 -26.60
C VAL A 174 18.80 6.94 -27.49
N ALA A 175 17.90 7.87 -27.75
CA ALA A 175 18.18 9.11 -28.48
C ALA A 175 17.44 10.26 -27.80
N HIS A 176 18.11 11.38 -27.58
CA HIS A 176 17.58 12.53 -26.86
C HIS A 176 17.97 13.82 -27.59
N GLU A 177 16.97 14.62 -27.96
CA GLU A 177 17.09 15.87 -28.73
C GLU A 177 18.15 15.79 -29.87
N PRO A 178 17.91 14.99 -30.93
CA PRO A 178 18.89 14.78 -32.01
C PRO A 178 19.49 16.07 -32.58
N THR A 179 18.71 17.15 -32.67
CA THR A 179 19.17 18.46 -33.16
C THR A 179 20.13 19.12 -32.17
N THR A 180 19.84 19.06 -30.87
CA THR A 180 20.73 19.58 -29.82
C THR A 180 22.03 18.77 -29.79
N GLN A 181 21.95 17.43 -29.88
CA GLN A 181 23.15 16.58 -29.93
C GLN A 181 23.98 16.82 -31.20
N ASN A 182 23.35 16.95 -32.36
CA ASN A 182 24.01 17.34 -33.61
C ASN A 182 24.80 18.65 -33.44
N MET A 183 24.18 19.67 -32.84
CA MET A 183 24.82 20.95 -32.56
C MET A 183 26.01 20.81 -31.59
N ARG A 184 25.86 20.04 -30.50
CA ARG A 184 26.94 19.80 -29.53
C ARG A 184 28.11 19.02 -30.14
N MET A 185 27.84 18.05 -31.01
CA MET A 185 28.88 17.29 -31.72
C MET A 185 29.52 18.07 -32.87
N GLY A 186 28.84 19.09 -33.40
CA GLY A 186 29.30 19.88 -34.54
C GLY A 186 29.01 19.23 -35.90
N PHE A 187 28.05 18.31 -35.97
CA PHE A 187 27.67 17.59 -37.20
C PHE A 187 26.15 17.70 -37.44
N ASP A 188 25.74 17.89 -38.69
CA ASP A 188 24.32 17.86 -39.07
C ASP A 188 23.94 16.47 -39.60
N THR A 189 23.51 15.58 -38.70
CA THR A 189 23.20 14.18 -39.03
C THR A 189 21.71 14.01 -39.35
N PRO A 190 21.34 13.41 -40.50
CA PRO A 190 19.95 13.28 -40.91
C PRO A 190 19.16 12.24 -40.07
N PRO A 191 17.81 12.32 -40.04
CA PRO A 191 16.96 11.39 -39.30
C PRO A 191 17.17 9.90 -39.58
N ALA A 192 17.56 9.54 -40.81
CA ALA A 192 17.80 8.15 -41.21
C ALA A 192 18.94 7.48 -40.43
N GLU A 193 20.05 8.20 -40.22
CA GLU A 193 21.22 7.67 -39.48
C GLU A 193 20.93 7.57 -37.98
N TRP A 194 20.22 8.56 -37.42
CA TRP A 194 19.69 8.49 -36.06
C TRP A 194 18.76 7.30 -35.86
N THR A 195 17.88 7.02 -36.82
CA THR A 195 16.95 5.88 -36.77
C THR A 195 17.69 4.55 -36.83
N LYS A 196 18.75 4.45 -37.64
CA LYS A 196 19.62 3.27 -37.67
C LYS A 196 20.28 3.03 -36.32
N PHE A 197 20.85 4.07 -35.71
CA PHE A 197 21.44 4.00 -34.37
C PHE A 197 20.41 3.56 -33.31
N VAL A 198 19.22 4.16 -33.31
CA VAL A 198 18.13 3.81 -32.39
C VAL A 198 17.78 2.33 -32.49
N LYS A 199 17.57 1.79 -33.70
CA LYS A 199 17.22 0.37 -33.89
C LYS A 199 18.31 -0.57 -33.35
N GLU A 200 19.56 -0.29 -33.70
CA GLU A 200 20.70 -1.09 -33.22
C GLU A 200 20.82 -1.04 -31.69
N MET A 201 20.62 0.14 -31.09
CA MET A 201 20.67 0.30 -29.64
C MET A 201 19.52 -0.38 -28.93
N VAL A 202 18.29 -0.25 -29.42
CA VAL A 202 17.13 -0.92 -28.83
C VAL A 202 17.36 -2.43 -28.79
N GLN A 203 17.83 -3.02 -29.89
CA GLN A 203 18.16 -4.44 -29.93
C GLN A 203 19.20 -4.80 -28.85
N LYS A 204 20.29 -4.03 -28.77
CA LYS A 204 21.38 -4.27 -27.80
C LYS A 204 20.91 -4.11 -26.35
N VAL A 205 20.03 -3.14 -26.06
CA VAL A 205 19.43 -2.97 -24.73
C VAL A 205 18.58 -4.19 -24.38
N LYS A 206 17.74 -4.68 -25.31
CA LYS A 206 16.88 -5.84 -25.08
C LYS A 206 17.64 -7.16 -24.93
N GLU A 207 18.79 -7.31 -25.58
CA GLU A 207 19.71 -8.43 -25.37
C GLU A 207 20.29 -8.46 -23.94
N ILE A 208 20.50 -7.29 -23.32
CA ILE A 208 21.08 -7.15 -21.98
C ILE A 208 20.01 -7.17 -20.88
N SER A 209 18.89 -6.47 -21.10
CA SER A 209 17.80 -6.29 -20.14
C SER A 209 16.46 -6.26 -20.86
N GLN A 210 15.76 -7.39 -20.87
CA GLN A 210 14.44 -7.51 -21.52
C GLN A 210 13.39 -6.56 -20.91
N ASN A 211 13.50 -6.30 -19.59
CA ASN A 211 12.56 -5.48 -18.83
C ASN A 211 12.80 -3.97 -18.99
N THR A 212 13.97 -3.54 -19.45
CA THR A 212 14.26 -2.11 -19.66
C THR A 212 13.50 -1.62 -20.89
N ARG A 213 12.64 -0.61 -20.72
CA ARG A 213 11.90 0.01 -21.83
C ARG A 213 12.80 0.97 -22.58
N CYS A 214 12.73 0.96 -23.91
CA CYS A 214 13.51 1.90 -24.73
C CYS A 214 12.64 3.07 -25.17
N GLY A 215 13.18 4.28 -25.02
CA GLY A 215 12.53 5.54 -25.44
C GLY A 215 13.37 6.36 -26.41
N ALA A 216 12.74 7.32 -27.08
CA ALA A 216 13.42 8.37 -27.84
C ALA A 216 12.77 9.73 -27.58
N GLY A 217 13.57 10.71 -27.19
CA GLY A 217 13.16 12.08 -26.83
C GLY A 217 13.31 13.05 -27.99
N VAL A 218 12.30 13.89 -28.21
CA VAL A 218 12.25 14.88 -29.28
C VAL A 218 11.69 16.24 -28.82
N LEU A 219 12.12 17.30 -29.51
CA LEU A 219 11.56 18.64 -29.38
C LEU A 219 10.35 18.85 -30.30
N HIS A 220 9.53 19.85 -29.97
CA HIS A 220 8.36 20.26 -30.74
C HIS A 220 8.63 20.58 -32.23
N ASN A 221 9.87 20.94 -32.59
CA ASN A 221 10.30 21.28 -33.95
C ASN A 221 11.03 20.14 -34.68
N GLU A 222 11.20 18.97 -34.06
CA GLU A 222 11.93 17.82 -34.62
C GLU A 222 11.02 16.82 -35.36
N TRP A 223 10.08 17.34 -36.15
CA TRP A 223 9.04 16.54 -36.80
C TRP A 223 9.60 15.43 -37.71
N GLU A 224 10.72 15.68 -38.39
CA GLU A 224 11.35 14.68 -39.28
C GLU A 224 11.98 13.52 -38.50
N PHE A 225 12.54 13.77 -37.31
CA PHE A 225 13.05 12.71 -36.42
C PHE A 225 11.90 11.93 -35.80
N PHE A 226 10.88 12.62 -35.28
CA PHE A 226 9.68 12.01 -34.69
C PHE A 226 9.01 11.01 -35.65
N LYS A 227 8.81 11.39 -36.92
CA LYS A 227 8.17 10.53 -37.93
C LYS A 227 8.90 9.21 -38.16
N GLU A 228 10.22 9.18 -37.99
CA GLU A 228 11.00 7.95 -38.14
C GLU A 228 11.05 7.14 -36.84
N PHE A 229 11.20 7.80 -35.69
CA PHE A 229 11.20 7.13 -34.39
C PHE A 229 9.86 6.46 -34.07
N VAL A 230 8.73 7.12 -34.35
CA VAL A 230 7.40 6.57 -34.06
C VAL A 230 7.09 5.29 -34.85
N LYS A 231 7.72 5.11 -36.03
CA LYS A 231 7.60 3.91 -36.86
C LYS A 231 8.45 2.74 -36.37
N CYS A 232 9.41 2.98 -35.46
CA CYS A 232 10.24 1.90 -34.92
C CYS A 232 9.39 1.07 -33.95
N SER A 233 9.00 -0.14 -34.36
CA SER A 233 8.13 -1.04 -33.58
C SER A 233 8.71 -1.37 -32.19
N GLU A 234 10.02 -1.40 -32.07
CA GLU A 234 10.80 -1.81 -30.92
C GLU A 234 10.93 -0.69 -29.86
N LEU A 235 10.71 0.57 -30.22
CA LEU A 235 10.59 1.66 -29.25
C LEU A 235 9.25 1.58 -28.53
N GLU A 236 9.23 1.66 -27.21
CA GLU A 236 7.98 1.58 -26.44
C GLU A 236 7.46 2.97 -26.07
N THR A 237 8.32 4.00 -26.16
CA THR A 237 8.04 5.32 -25.58
C THR A 237 8.64 6.43 -26.41
N ILE A 238 7.88 7.52 -26.54
CA ILE A 238 8.35 8.79 -27.08
C ILE A 238 8.30 9.82 -25.95
N SER A 239 9.41 10.49 -25.71
CA SER A 239 9.50 11.57 -24.75
C SER A 239 9.53 12.93 -25.43
N PHE A 240 9.11 13.95 -24.68
CA PHE A 240 9.05 15.32 -25.15
C PHE A 240 9.71 16.28 -24.18
N ASP A 241 10.49 17.19 -24.76
CA ASP A 241 11.14 18.26 -24.04
C ASP A 241 10.37 19.57 -24.28
N VAL A 242 9.87 20.15 -23.18
CA VAL A 242 8.87 21.22 -23.18
C VAL A 242 9.41 22.47 -22.49
N TYR A 243 9.90 23.39 -23.32
CA TYR A 243 10.49 24.66 -22.88
C TYR A 243 9.64 25.89 -23.17
N ASN A 244 8.52 25.73 -23.87
CA ASN A 244 7.60 26.84 -24.18
C ASN A 244 6.18 26.37 -24.50
N LEU A 245 5.21 27.28 -24.39
CA LEU A 245 3.80 26.98 -24.63
C LEU A 245 3.43 26.84 -26.11
N VAL A 246 4.21 27.42 -27.03
CA VAL A 246 3.93 27.34 -28.49
C VAL A 246 4.17 25.93 -29.02
N GLY A 247 5.24 25.28 -28.56
CA GLY A 247 5.62 23.93 -28.93
C GLY A 247 4.56 22.88 -28.58
N LEU A 248 3.74 23.13 -27.55
CA LEU A 248 2.66 22.24 -27.14
C LEU A 248 1.69 21.93 -28.29
N LYS A 249 1.46 22.88 -29.22
CA LYS A 249 0.57 22.64 -30.36
C LYS A 249 1.09 21.54 -31.28
N GLU A 250 2.40 21.51 -31.53
CA GLU A 250 3.01 20.50 -32.38
C GLU A 250 3.17 19.18 -31.63
N ILE A 251 3.51 19.24 -30.34
CA ILE A 251 3.55 18.06 -29.46
C ILE A 251 2.18 17.37 -29.39
N ASN A 252 1.06 18.11 -29.37
CA ASN A 252 -0.28 17.49 -29.42
C ASN A 252 -0.44 16.53 -30.60
N LYS A 253 0.00 16.94 -31.80
CA LYS A 253 -0.08 16.11 -33.00
C LYS A 253 0.84 14.89 -32.88
N MET A 254 2.06 15.11 -32.39
CA MET A 254 3.02 14.02 -32.15
C MET A 254 2.46 13.00 -31.15
N VAL A 255 1.82 13.45 -30.07
CA VAL A 255 1.19 12.57 -29.07
C VAL A 255 0.06 11.77 -29.68
N GLU A 256 -0.82 12.38 -30.49
CA GLU A 256 -1.88 11.67 -31.19
C GLU A 256 -1.33 10.57 -32.12
N ASP A 257 -0.27 10.87 -32.88
CA ASP A 257 0.33 9.91 -33.82
C ASP A 257 1.14 8.82 -33.11
N ALA A 258 1.79 9.15 -31.99
CA ALA A 258 2.45 8.18 -31.12
C ALA A 258 1.45 7.19 -30.51
N LYS A 259 0.31 7.69 -30.01
CA LYS A 259 -0.77 6.84 -29.48
C LYS A 259 -1.37 5.92 -30.53
N LYS A 260 -1.62 6.41 -31.75
CA LYS A 260 -2.07 5.57 -32.88
C LYS A 260 -1.07 4.45 -33.20
N SER A 261 0.20 4.69 -32.92
CA SER A 261 1.29 3.71 -33.10
C SER A 261 1.58 2.88 -31.84
N ASN A 262 0.66 2.90 -30.86
CA ASN A 262 0.73 2.21 -29.58
C ASN A 262 2.00 2.52 -28.77
N LYS A 263 2.46 3.77 -28.81
CA LYS A 263 3.60 4.26 -28.03
C LYS A 263 3.11 5.02 -26.80
N LYS A 264 3.79 4.85 -25.66
CA LYS A 264 3.59 5.72 -24.51
C LYS A 264 4.27 7.07 -24.73
N CYS A 265 3.71 8.12 -24.12
CA CYS A 265 4.21 9.49 -24.24
C CYS A 265 4.46 10.08 -22.87
N TYR A 266 5.58 10.76 -22.64
CA TYR A 266 5.78 11.52 -21.41
C TYR A 266 6.59 12.80 -21.63
N ILE A 267 6.52 13.72 -20.67
CA ILE A 267 7.35 14.92 -20.64
C ILE A 267 8.62 14.61 -19.86
N GLU A 268 9.73 14.55 -20.56
CA GLU A 268 11.03 14.16 -20.04
C GLU A 268 11.78 15.33 -19.43
N GLU A 269 11.69 16.49 -20.07
CA GLU A 269 12.23 17.72 -19.52
C GLU A 269 11.20 18.83 -19.66
N THR A 270 11.00 19.59 -18.59
CA THR A 270 10.22 20.82 -18.68
C THR A 270 10.76 21.93 -17.80
N TRP A 271 10.73 23.14 -18.36
CA TRP A 271 10.98 24.37 -17.63
C TRP A 271 10.33 25.57 -18.29
N ARG A 272 10.13 26.62 -17.50
CA ARG A 272 9.65 27.93 -17.94
C ARG A 272 10.59 28.52 -19.01
N PRO A 273 10.05 29.17 -20.06
CA PRO A 273 10.85 29.96 -21.01
C PRO A 273 11.70 31.01 -20.28
N PRO A 274 13.02 31.12 -20.51
CA PRO A 274 13.86 32.09 -19.80
C PRO A 274 13.53 33.54 -20.21
N PHE A 275 13.61 34.49 -19.26
CA PHE A 275 13.58 35.92 -19.59
C PHE A 275 14.99 36.38 -19.96
N TYR A 276 15.41 36.07 -21.19
CA TYR A 276 16.75 36.36 -21.66
C TYR A 276 16.78 36.64 -23.17
N THR A 277 17.60 37.61 -23.60
CA THR A 277 17.84 37.88 -25.02
C THR A 277 19.14 37.18 -25.45
N PRO A 278 19.07 36.18 -26.35
CA PRO A 278 20.25 35.47 -26.82
C PRO A 278 21.31 36.43 -27.39
N GLN A 279 22.56 36.18 -27.06
CA GLN A 279 23.75 36.86 -27.54
C GLN A 279 24.49 35.98 -28.56
N PRO A 280 25.33 36.58 -29.43
CA PRO A 280 26.18 35.80 -30.33
C PRO A 280 27.07 34.82 -29.56
N GLY A 281 26.95 33.53 -29.86
CA GLY A 281 27.70 32.45 -29.20
C GLY A 281 26.91 31.68 -28.13
N ASP A 282 25.72 32.13 -27.77
CA ASP A 282 24.86 31.37 -26.87
C ASP A 282 24.36 30.08 -27.53
N ASN A 283 24.34 29.01 -26.73
CA ASN A 283 23.69 27.74 -27.06
C ASN A 283 22.42 27.56 -26.22
N LEU A 284 21.64 26.52 -26.53
CA LEU A 284 20.36 26.26 -25.85
C LEU A 284 20.52 26.15 -24.33
N ASP A 285 21.54 25.44 -23.83
CA ASP A 285 21.79 25.25 -22.40
C ASP A 285 22.07 26.58 -21.69
N THR A 286 22.90 27.43 -22.29
CA THR A 286 23.24 28.75 -21.74
C THR A 286 22.03 29.68 -21.69
N ILE A 287 21.10 29.58 -22.64
CA ILE A 287 19.87 30.38 -22.68
C ILE A 287 18.89 29.86 -21.63
N MET A 288 18.64 28.55 -21.62
CA MET A 288 17.66 27.92 -20.73
C MET A 288 18.05 27.98 -19.25
N GLY A 289 19.34 28.06 -18.95
CA GLY A 289 19.84 28.24 -17.59
C GLY A 289 19.68 29.66 -17.02
N LYS A 290 19.29 30.67 -17.82
CA LYS A 290 19.25 32.08 -17.36
C LYS A 290 18.07 32.38 -16.45
N GLY A 291 18.38 32.95 -15.28
CA GLY A 291 17.39 33.45 -14.32
C GLY A 291 16.49 32.37 -13.71
N VAL A 292 16.91 31.11 -13.73
CA VAL A 292 16.18 29.96 -13.19
C VAL A 292 15.99 30.08 -11.67
N GLY A 293 17.06 30.40 -10.96
CA GLY A 293 17.12 30.50 -9.51
C GLY A 293 16.76 31.87 -8.95
N LEU A 294 16.25 32.82 -9.75
CA LEU A 294 15.92 34.15 -9.26
C LEU A 294 14.57 34.16 -8.53
N LYS A 295 14.57 34.67 -7.29
CA LYS A 295 13.42 34.65 -6.38
C LYS A 295 12.16 35.29 -6.97
N GLU A 296 12.32 36.30 -7.80
CA GLU A 296 11.23 37.00 -8.49
C GLU A 296 10.39 36.10 -9.42
N PHE A 297 10.90 34.94 -9.85
CA PHE A 297 10.19 34.00 -10.72
C PHE A 297 9.56 32.79 -9.98
N GLU A 298 9.71 32.68 -8.66
CA GLU A 298 9.24 31.51 -7.89
C GLU A 298 7.73 31.23 -8.08
N GLU A 299 6.89 32.27 -8.10
CA GLU A 299 5.45 32.12 -8.33
C GLU A 299 5.15 31.67 -9.77
N LEU A 300 5.95 32.11 -10.74
CA LEU A 300 5.77 31.78 -12.14
C LEU A 300 6.20 30.33 -12.43
N ASP A 301 7.24 29.86 -11.76
CA ASP A 301 7.69 28.47 -11.84
C ASP A 301 6.64 27.52 -11.21
N CYS A 302 6.01 27.92 -10.10
CA CYS A 302 4.86 27.19 -9.53
C CYS A 302 3.71 27.05 -10.54
N LEU A 303 3.36 28.15 -11.23
CA LEU A 303 2.32 28.14 -12.26
C LEU A 303 2.70 27.30 -13.49
N TRP A 304 3.99 27.31 -13.87
CA TRP A 304 4.50 26.50 -14.97
C TRP A 304 4.31 25.00 -14.67
N LEU A 305 4.75 24.55 -13.50
CA LEU A 305 4.60 23.16 -13.08
C LEU A 305 3.14 22.71 -13.08
N GLU A 306 2.22 23.53 -12.56
CA GLU A 306 0.79 23.20 -12.57
C GLU A 306 0.23 23.14 -13.99
N ALA A 307 0.55 24.12 -14.85
CA ALA A 307 0.05 24.14 -16.21
C ALA A 307 0.52 22.92 -17.03
N ILE A 308 1.79 22.53 -16.88
CA ILE A 308 2.35 21.36 -17.58
C ILE A 308 1.80 20.06 -17.01
N ALA A 309 1.63 19.93 -15.69
CA ALA A 309 0.97 18.77 -15.10
C ALA A 309 -0.49 18.63 -15.57
N VAL A 310 -1.25 19.73 -15.58
CA VAL A 310 -2.62 19.74 -16.11
C VAL A 310 -2.64 19.35 -17.58
N TYR A 311 -1.73 19.89 -18.38
CA TYR A 311 -1.59 19.55 -19.79
C TYR A 311 -1.30 18.05 -19.99
N ALA A 312 -0.29 17.52 -19.31
CA ALA A 312 0.10 16.12 -19.41
C ALA A 312 -1.06 15.19 -19.00
N ALA A 313 -1.81 15.53 -17.95
CA ALA A 313 -2.95 14.76 -17.49
C ALA A 313 -4.09 14.75 -18.50
N VAL A 314 -4.42 15.89 -19.11
CA VAL A 314 -5.46 15.99 -20.16
C VAL A 314 -5.08 15.17 -21.39
N TRP A 315 -3.80 15.19 -21.76
CA TRP A 315 -3.30 14.40 -22.89
C TRP A 315 -3.00 12.94 -22.52
N GLN A 316 -3.28 12.53 -21.28
CA GLN A 316 -3.04 11.18 -20.77
C GLN A 316 -1.61 10.70 -21.08
N MET A 317 -0.65 11.58 -20.83
CA MET A 317 0.77 11.22 -20.83
C MET A 317 1.08 10.34 -19.62
N GLU A 318 2.14 9.55 -19.70
CA GLU A 318 2.57 8.65 -18.64
C GLU A 318 3.23 9.40 -17.48
N ALA A 319 4.07 10.39 -17.78
CA ALA A 319 4.86 11.09 -16.77
C ALA A 319 5.09 12.58 -17.07
N VAL A 320 5.45 13.33 -16.02
CA VAL A 320 5.98 14.68 -16.10
C VAL A 320 7.24 14.80 -15.24
N THR A 321 8.26 15.44 -15.80
CA THR A 321 9.60 15.49 -15.21
C THR A 321 10.17 16.92 -15.29
N PRO A 322 10.06 17.73 -14.21
CA PRO A 322 10.73 19.02 -14.15
C PRO A 322 12.25 18.85 -14.17
N PHE A 323 12.93 19.71 -14.93
CA PHE A 323 14.36 19.62 -15.15
C PHE A 323 15.18 20.33 -14.05
N TRP A 324 14.97 21.64 -13.85
CA TRP A 324 15.77 22.45 -12.92
C TRP A 324 15.30 22.32 -11.45
N ILE A 325 15.54 21.16 -10.84
CA ILE A 325 15.14 20.89 -9.45
C ILE A 325 15.94 21.68 -8.40
N GLN A 326 17.00 22.42 -8.78
CA GLN A 326 17.68 23.34 -7.85
C GLN A 326 16.70 24.31 -7.19
N THR A 327 15.69 24.74 -7.95
CA THR A 327 14.62 25.63 -7.49
C THR A 327 13.74 25.01 -6.41
N PHE A 328 13.75 23.70 -6.20
CA PHE A 328 13.04 23.04 -5.09
C PHE A 328 13.71 23.33 -3.74
N PHE A 329 14.98 23.73 -3.77
CA PHE A 329 15.78 23.92 -2.56
C PHE A 329 16.17 25.38 -2.36
N LYS A 330 16.48 26.12 -3.45
CA LYS A 330 16.93 27.50 -3.31
C LYS A 330 16.53 28.43 -4.45
N TYR A 331 16.10 29.62 -4.06
CA TYR A 331 16.08 30.81 -4.89
C TYR A 331 17.02 31.88 -4.29
N VAL A 332 17.59 32.74 -5.13
CA VAL A 332 18.48 33.84 -4.78
C VAL A 332 17.97 35.15 -5.38
N GLU A 333 18.34 36.30 -4.79
CA GLU A 333 17.87 37.61 -5.25
C GLU A 333 18.56 38.10 -6.54
N LYS A 334 19.80 37.66 -6.78
CA LYS A 334 20.62 38.02 -7.95
C LYS A 334 21.45 36.82 -8.40
N ASP A 335 21.88 36.84 -9.66
CA ASP A 335 22.79 35.84 -10.26
C ASP A 335 22.33 34.38 -10.15
N GLY A 336 21.01 34.16 -10.12
CA GLY A 336 20.36 32.85 -10.06
C GLY A 336 20.34 32.13 -11.41
N ASP A 337 21.48 32.02 -12.09
CA ASP A 337 21.59 31.20 -13.30
C ASP A 337 21.87 29.75 -12.93
N ALA A 338 21.16 28.78 -13.51
CA ALA A 338 21.26 27.36 -13.12
C ALA A 338 22.64 26.73 -13.38
N LEU A 339 23.38 27.27 -14.36
CA LEU A 339 24.74 26.85 -14.67
C LEU A 339 25.80 27.64 -13.87
N SER A 340 25.39 28.63 -13.06
CA SER A 340 26.31 29.41 -12.22
C SER A 340 26.84 28.57 -11.06
N ARG A 341 28.17 28.63 -10.85
CA ARG A 341 28.83 27.98 -9.72
C ARG A 341 28.28 28.49 -8.38
N ASP A 342 28.09 29.79 -8.24
CA ASP A 342 27.71 30.41 -6.97
C ASP A 342 26.27 30.04 -6.59
N TYR A 343 25.36 30.04 -7.57
CA TYR A 343 23.99 29.56 -7.34
C TYR A 343 23.98 28.08 -6.97
N ASN A 344 24.77 27.25 -7.65
CA ASN A 344 24.85 25.82 -7.35
C ASN A 344 25.41 25.53 -5.96
N LEU A 345 26.38 26.29 -5.48
CA LEU A 345 26.86 26.21 -4.09
C LEU A 345 25.77 26.59 -3.08
N ALA A 346 25.01 27.66 -3.36
CA ALA A 346 23.89 28.05 -2.50
C ALA A 346 22.80 26.97 -2.43
N VAL A 347 22.54 26.27 -3.54
CA VAL A 347 21.60 25.13 -3.58
C VAL A 347 22.15 23.95 -2.77
N VAL A 348 23.44 23.61 -2.92
CA VAL A 348 24.09 22.55 -2.14
C VAL A 348 23.97 22.80 -0.64
N GLU A 349 24.24 24.02 -0.18
CA GLU A 349 24.09 24.40 1.22
C GLU A 349 22.64 24.27 1.71
N ALA A 350 21.67 24.69 0.88
CA ALA A 350 20.25 24.62 1.19
C ALA A 350 19.77 23.16 1.33
N VAL A 351 20.24 22.26 0.45
CA VAL A 351 19.95 20.82 0.53
C VAL A 351 20.49 20.23 1.83
N LEU A 352 21.73 20.53 2.21
CA LEU A 352 22.34 20.05 3.45
C LEU A 352 21.62 20.55 4.71
N LYS A 353 21.00 21.73 4.64
CA LYS A 353 20.16 22.29 5.71
C LYS A 353 18.71 21.76 5.71
N GLY A 354 18.34 20.95 4.72
CA GLY A 354 16.97 20.44 4.58
C GLY A 354 15.96 21.49 4.11
N GLU A 355 16.39 22.57 3.47
CA GLU A 355 15.48 23.63 2.97
C GLU A 355 14.54 23.09 1.87
N ARG A 356 13.33 23.66 1.79
CA ARG A 356 12.31 23.40 0.77
C ARG A 356 11.67 24.73 0.35
N THR A 357 11.54 24.97 -0.96
CA THR A 357 10.93 26.21 -1.50
C THR A 357 9.44 26.04 -1.76
N LYS A 358 8.76 27.12 -2.17
CA LYS A 358 7.36 27.03 -2.62
C LYS A 358 7.20 26.09 -3.82
N THR A 359 8.16 26.09 -4.74
CA THR A 359 8.14 25.24 -5.94
C THR A 359 8.19 23.76 -5.58
N TYR A 360 8.95 23.36 -4.55
CA TYR A 360 8.92 22.00 -4.00
C TYR A 360 7.53 21.63 -3.46
N HIS A 361 6.96 22.50 -2.62
CA HIS A 361 5.65 22.24 -2.04
C HIS A 361 4.56 22.18 -3.11
N LYS A 362 4.68 23.00 -4.17
CA LYS A 362 3.78 22.94 -5.31
C LYS A 362 3.92 21.64 -6.08
N PHE A 363 5.14 21.16 -6.32
CA PHE A 363 5.37 19.84 -6.92
C PHE A 363 4.71 18.73 -6.08
N SER A 364 4.90 18.73 -4.75
CA SER A 364 4.26 17.76 -3.85
C SER A 364 2.73 17.85 -3.84
N GLU A 365 2.16 19.05 -3.94
CA GLU A 365 0.72 19.25 -4.13
C GLU A 365 0.23 18.60 -5.43
N LEU A 366 0.93 18.84 -6.54
CA LEU A 366 0.56 18.30 -7.85
C LEU A 366 0.67 16.78 -7.89
N VAL A 367 1.66 16.19 -7.23
CA VAL A 367 1.76 14.73 -7.02
C VAL A 367 0.50 14.21 -6.32
N ARG A 368 0.05 14.88 -5.25
CA ARG A 368 -1.18 14.44 -4.55
C ARG A 368 -2.44 14.60 -5.40
N SER A 369 -2.50 15.63 -6.25
CA SER A 369 -3.69 15.94 -7.06
C SER A 369 -3.77 15.15 -8.37
N TYR A 370 -2.63 14.82 -8.98
CA TYR A 370 -2.58 14.22 -10.32
C TYR A 370 -1.75 12.93 -10.39
N GLY A 371 -1.04 12.59 -9.31
CA GLY A 371 -0.11 11.47 -9.26
C GLY A 371 -0.79 10.12 -9.11
N ILE A 372 -0.17 9.08 -9.67
CA ILE A 372 -0.50 7.69 -9.35
C ILE A 372 0.02 7.38 -7.94
N LEU A 373 -0.88 7.08 -6.99
CA LEU A 373 -0.48 6.60 -5.67
C LEU A 373 0.03 5.16 -5.80
N LYS A 374 1.35 4.94 -5.71
CA LYS A 374 1.96 3.60 -5.68
C LYS A 374 1.35 2.68 -4.61
N LYS A 375 0.89 3.26 -3.48
CA LYS A 375 0.15 2.54 -2.44
C LYS A 375 -1.15 1.90 -2.96
N LEU A 376 -1.84 2.53 -3.92
CA LEU A 376 -3.05 1.99 -4.54
C LEU A 376 -2.74 0.89 -5.54
N GLU A 377 -1.68 0.99 -6.33
CA GLU A 377 -1.33 -0.05 -7.32
C GLU A 377 -0.82 -1.34 -6.67
N ASN A 378 -0.10 -1.21 -5.55
CA ASN A 378 0.58 -2.31 -4.87
C ASN A 378 -0.02 -2.63 -3.50
N LEU A 379 -1.33 -2.38 -3.31
CA LEU A 379 -1.98 -2.80 -2.08
C LEU A 379 -1.88 -4.33 -1.99
N ASP A 380 -1.22 -4.82 -0.95
CA ASP A 380 -1.17 -6.24 -0.57
C ASP A 380 -1.00 -6.30 0.95
N ILE A 381 -2.12 -6.24 1.65
CA ILE A 381 -2.17 -6.22 3.10
C ILE A 381 -2.71 -7.56 3.55
N ARG A 382 -2.07 -8.14 4.54
CA ARG A 382 -2.51 -9.39 5.14
C ARG A 382 -2.79 -9.18 6.62
N PHE A 383 -3.89 -9.73 7.10
CA PHE A 383 -4.36 -9.54 8.47
C PHE A 383 -4.34 -10.86 9.24
N PRO A 384 -3.94 -10.88 10.52
CA PRO A 384 -4.08 -12.07 11.36
C PRO A 384 -5.56 -12.49 11.50
N PRO A 385 -5.85 -13.74 11.92
CA PRO A 385 -7.24 -14.24 12.04
C PRO A 385 -8.01 -13.59 13.20
N PHE A 386 -7.30 -12.82 14.02
CA PHE A 386 -7.83 -12.07 15.14
C PHE A 386 -7.35 -10.64 15.07
N ARG A 387 -8.10 -9.72 15.69
CA ARG A 387 -7.67 -8.37 15.98
C ARG A 387 -7.91 -8.05 17.45
N VAL A 388 -7.22 -7.05 17.97
CA VAL A 388 -7.40 -6.62 19.35
C VAL A 388 -8.74 -5.92 19.51
N LYS A 389 -9.55 -6.42 20.44
CA LYS A 389 -10.82 -5.81 20.86
C LYS A 389 -10.61 -4.81 21.99
N SER A 390 -9.77 -5.15 22.96
CA SER A 390 -9.45 -4.32 24.11
C SER A 390 -8.07 -4.66 24.68
N CYS A 391 -7.42 -3.69 25.32
CA CYS A 391 -6.22 -3.93 26.13
C CYS A 391 -6.33 -3.14 27.43
N ARG A 392 -6.13 -3.82 28.57
CA ARG A 392 -6.17 -3.19 29.91
C ARG A 392 -5.04 -3.67 30.79
N ILE A 393 -4.53 -2.77 31.63
CA ILE A 393 -3.53 -3.12 32.65
C ILE A 393 -4.22 -3.85 33.81
N LEU A 394 -3.71 -5.04 34.16
CA LEU A 394 -4.13 -5.82 35.33
C LEU A 394 -3.23 -5.59 36.55
N GLN A 395 -1.93 -5.40 36.33
CA GLN A 395 -0.95 -5.19 37.41
C GLN A 395 0.12 -4.18 36.98
N GLU A 396 0.36 -3.20 37.85
CA GLU A 396 1.27 -2.07 37.62
C GLU A 396 2.74 -2.45 37.76
N ASN A 397 3.04 -3.42 38.62
CA ASN A 397 4.40 -3.88 38.93
C ASN A 397 4.44 -5.42 38.89
N GLY A 398 4.53 -5.99 37.69
CA GLY A 398 4.57 -7.44 37.49
C GLY A 398 5.24 -7.80 36.18
N ALA A 399 5.77 -9.01 36.10
CA ALA A 399 6.46 -9.51 34.93
C ALA A 399 5.90 -10.86 34.47
N ARG A 400 6.77 -11.79 34.07
CA ARG A 400 6.48 -13.03 33.34
C ARG A 400 5.22 -13.72 33.89
N ALA A 401 4.17 -13.76 33.07
CA ALA A 401 2.86 -14.28 33.45
C ALA A 401 2.51 -15.54 32.65
N ASP A 402 1.73 -16.44 33.28
CA ASP A 402 1.25 -17.67 32.67
C ASP A 402 -0.15 -18.04 33.17
N TRP A 403 -0.95 -18.63 32.27
CA TRP A 403 -2.34 -18.99 32.55
C TRP A 403 -2.44 -20.36 33.22
N SER A 404 -3.36 -20.46 34.20
CA SER A 404 -3.79 -21.77 34.67
C SER A 404 -4.48 -22.54 33.53
N PRO A 405 -4.44 -23.89 33.52
CA PRO A 405 -5.10 -24.69 32.48
C PRO A 405 -6.61 -24.47 32.38
N LYS A 406 -7.24 -23.95 33.45
CA LYS A 406 -8.67 -23.59 33.48
C LYS A 406 -8.97 -22.18 33.00
N GLY A 407 -7.94 -21.34 32.79
CA GLY A 407 -8.10 -19.98 32.26
C GLY A 407 -8.74 -18.96 33.23
N ASN A 408 -8.74 -19.26 34.54
CA ASN A 408 -9.34 -18.41 35.57
C ASN A 408 -8.32 -17.82 36.56
N ILE A 409 -7.07 -18.29 36.53
CA ILE A 409 -5.98 -17.80 37.39
C ILE A 409 -4.78 -17.50 36.49
N ILE A 410 -4.09 -16.40 36.77
CA ILE A 410 -2.80 -16.05 36.17
C ILE A 410 -1.73 -16.13 37.26
N ALA A 411 -0.68 -16.89 37.02
CA ALA A 411 0.54 -16.84 37.83
C ALA A 411 1.50 -15.83 37.22
N PHE A 412 2.17 -15.04 38.05
CA PHE A 412 3.16 -14.07 37.59
C PHE A 412 4.19 -13.81 38.68
N ASP A 413 5.32 -13.22 38.32
CA ASP A 413 6.28 -12.74 39.32
C ASP A 413 6.25 -11.21 39.46
N LYS A 414 6.49 -10.76 40.70
CA LYS A 414 6.42 -9.36 41.09
C LYS A 414 7.49 -9.07 42.13
N LYS A 415 8.11 -7.89 41.99
CA LYS A 415 9.16 -7.43 42.88
C LYS A 415 8.55 -6.91 44.18
N GLY A 416 8.93 -7.49 45.31
CA GLY A 416 8.52 -7.06 46.64
C GLY A 416 9.28 -5.84 47.15
N ASP A 417 8.89 -5.35 48.33
CA ASP A 417 9.54 -4.20 49.00
C ASP A 417 10.98 -4.51 49.45
N ASP A 418 11.33 -5.79 49.56
CA ASP A 418 12.68 -6.29 49.86
C ASP A 418 13.60 -6.26 48.63
N GLY A 419 13.08 -5.92 47.46
CA GLY A 419 13.81 -5.87 46.21
C GLY A 419 14.01 -7.23 45.54
N PHE A 420 13.36 -8.30 46.00
CA PHE A 420 13.38 -9.62 45.37
C PHE A 420 12.06 -9.90 44.65
N TYR A 421 12.10 -10.84 43.70
CA TYR A 421 10.90 -11.27 42.97
C TYR A 421 10.28 -12.45 43.72
N ASP A 422 8.95 -12.43 43.82
CA ASP A 422 8.15 -13.52 44.35
C ASP A 422 7.08 -13.92 43.33
N ILE A 423 6.54 -15.14 43.46
CA ILE A 423 5.42 -15.62 42.66
C ILE A 423 4.10 -15.18 43.30
N TYR A 424 3.25 -14.58 42.49
CA TYR A 424 1.89 -14.19 42.82
C TYR A 424 0.90 -14.93 41.92
N LEU A 425 -0.28 -15.16 42.46
CA LEU A 425 -1.44 -15.65 41.71
C LEU A 425 -2.51 -14.55 41.73
N MET A 426 -3.19 -14.37 40.59
CA MET A 426 -4.40 -13.55 40.50
C MET A 426 -5.56 -14.36 39.92
N GLU A 427 -6.71 -14.32 40.57
CA GLU A 427 -7.95 -14.92 40.07
C GLU A 427 -8.78 -13.86 39.34
N LEU A 428 -9.34 -14.25 38.20
CA LEU A 428 -10.24 -13.40 37.42
C LEU A 428 -11.70 -13.77 37.65
N ASP A 429 -12.59 -12.78 37.66
CA ASP A 429 -14.04 -12.99 37.59
C ASP A 429 -14.52 -13.31 36.15
N ASP A 430 -15.81 -13.58 35.98
CA ASP A 430 -16.41 -13.89 34.67
C ASP A 430 -16.32 -12.70 33.67
N SER A 431 -16.14 -11.48 34.18
CA SER A 431 -15.88 -10.26 33.39
C SER A 431 -14.38 -9.99 33.20
N SER A 432 -13.55 -11.00 33.51
CA SER A 432 -12.09 -10.99 33.45
C SER A 432 -11.41 -9.92 34.34
N ASN A 433 -12.10 -9.34 35.33
CA ASN A 433 -11.50 -8.41 36.28
C ASN A 433 -10.77 -9.17 37.38
N VAL A 434 -9.75 -8.55 37.98
CA VAL A 434 -9.03 -9.13 39.12
C VAL A 434 -9.97 -9.22 40.32
N LYS A 435 -10.31 -10.44 40.72
CA LYS A 435 -11.14 -10.76 41.88
C LYS A 435 -10.32 -10.82 43.16
N GLN A 436 -9.14 -11.43 43.08
CA GLN A 436 -8.19 -11.52 44.20
C GLN A 436 -6.76 -11.73 43.68
N GLU A 437 -5.77 -11.25 44.45
CA GLU A 437 -4.34 -11.45 44.23
C GLU A 437 -3.68 -11.87 45.55
N TRP A 438 -2.77 -12.84 45.51
CA TRP A 438 -1.99 -13.26 46.69
C TRP A 438 -0.59 -13.74 46.31
N CYS A 439 0.36 -13.56 47.23
CA CYS A 439 1.72 -14.08 47.08
C CYS A 439 1.76 -15.57 47.48
N LEU A 440 2.46 -16.37 46.70
CA LEU A 440 2.58 -17.83 46.87
C LEU A 440 3.88 -18.24 47.58
N THR A 441 4.97 -17.48 47.38
CA THR A 441 6.33 -17.92 47.77
C THR A 441 6.92 -17.19 48.97
N LYS A 442 6.29 -16.09 49.38
CA LYS A 442 6.72 -15.31 50.54
C LYS A 442 6.59 -16.14 51.82
N ASP A 443 7.61 -16.06 52.66
CA ASP A 443 7.70 -16.72 53.97
C ASP A 443 7.66 -18.28 53.92
N VAL A 444 7.88 -18.87 52.75
CA VAL A 444 8.05 -20.33 52.59
C VAL A 444 9.49 -20.70 52.96
N LYS A 445 9.66 -21.32 54.13
CA LYS A 445 10.97 -21.57 54.78
C LYS A 445 11.95 -22.39 53.94
N GLU A 446 11.44 -23.29 53.11
CA GLU A 446 12.23 -24.16 52.26
C GLU A 446 12.78 -23.44 51.03
N LEU A 447 12.21 -22.29 50.67
CA LEU A 447 12.67 -21.48 49.54
C LEU A 447 13.75 -20.49 49.99
N PRO A 448 14.69 -20.11 49.09
CA PRO A 448 15.78 -19.19 49.41
C PRO A 448 15.36 -17.77 49.84
N GLN A 449 14.11 -17.36 49.62
CA GLN A 449 13.64 -15.99 49.90
C GLN A 449 14.54 -14.91 49.25
N ARG A 450 14.96 -15.18 48.00
CA ARG A 450 15.68 -14.27 47.09
C ARG A 450 14.89 -14.16 45.78
N HIS A 451 15.50 -13.94 44.61
CA HIS A 451 14.70 -13.90 43.38
C HIS A 451 14.06 -15.25 43.06
N ILE A 452 12.72 -15.27 43.04
CA ILE A 452 11.86 -16.39 42.66
C ILE A 452 10.92 -15.90 41.56
N GLY A 453 10.94 -16.52 40.38
CA GLY A 453 10.22 -15.97 39.23
C GLY A 453 10.02 -16.91 38.06
N ASN A 454 9.50 -16.36 36.96
CA ASN A 454 9.22 -17.07 35.70
C ASN A 454 8.32 -18.31 35.92
N PRO A 455 7.13 -18.16 36.56
CA PRO A 455 6.26 -19.28 36.87
C PRO A 455 5.61 -19.86 35.62
N VAL A 456 5.42 -21.17 35.61
CA VAL A 456 4.79 -21.91 34.52
C VAL A 456 3.90 -23.00 35.08
N TRP A 457 2.66 -23.05 34.62
CA TRP A 457 1.69 -24.05 35.07
C TRP A 457 2.01 -25.42 34.46
N HIS A 458 1.96 -26.44 35.30
CA HIS A 458 1.84 -27.80 34.80
C HIS A 458 0.43 -28.01 34.22
N PRO A 459 0.25 -28.73 33.09
CA PRO A 459 -1.05 -28.93 32.45
C PRO A 459 -2.15 -29.53 33.36
N SER A 460 -1.79 -30.25 34.42
CA SER A 460 -2.76 -30.74 35.42
C SER A 460 -3.38 -29.65 36.30
N GLY A 461 -2.73 -28.48 36.40
CA GLY A 461 -3.10 -27.41 37.34
C GLY A 461 -2.74 -27.69 38.80
N GLU A 462 -2.09 -28.82 39.11
CA GLU A 462 -1.71 -29.17 40.49
C GLU A 462 -0.35 -28.59 40.91
N PHE A 463 0.51 -28.32 39.93
CA PHE A 463 1.87 -27.83 40.15
C PHE A 463 2.14 -26.55 39.37
N LEU A 464 2.94 -25.69 39.98
CA LEU A 464 3.57 -24.54 39.35
C LEU A 464 5.09 -24.75 39.40
N VAL A 465 5.77 -24.66 38.27
CA VAL A 465 7.24 -24.72 38.20
C VAL A 465 7.80 -23.32 37.99
N PHE A 466 8.86 -23.01 38.72
CA PHE A 466 9.54 -21.72 38.66
C PHE A 466 11.03 -21.87 38.91
N GLN A 467 11.76 -20.79 38.73
CA GLN A 467 13.19 -20.69 39.06
C GLN A 467 13.38 -19.90 40.36
N ALA A 468 14.35 -20.30 41.18
CA ALA A 468 14.72 -19.61 42.40
C ALA A 468 16.24 -19.49 42.51
N GLU A 469 16.70 -18.28 42.87
CA GLU A 469 18.10 -17.93 43.13
C GLU A 469 18.67 -18.70 44.33
N GLU A 470 19.88 -19.24 44.20
CA GLU A 470 20.55 -19.92 45.31
C GLU A 470 20.95 -18.96 46.43
N MET A 471 20.98 -19.47 47.67
CA MET A 471 21.32 -18.71 48.88
C MET A 471 22.75 -18.16 48.87
N GLU A 472 23.67 -18.81 48.15
CA GLU A 472 25.07 -18.42 48.05
C GLU A 472 25.56 -18.59 46.61
N HIS A 473 26.13 -17.52 46.06
CA HIS A 473 26.84 -17.53 44.80
C HIS A 473 27.83 -16.36 44.72
N TYR A 474 28.62 -16.32 43.65
CA TYR A 474 29.56 -15.26 43.38
C TYR A 474 28.83 -13.93 43.18
N ASN A 475 29.32 -12.87 43.83
CA ASN A 475 28.80 -11.50 43.74
C ASN A 475 27.31 -11.34 44.14
N MET A 476 26.94 -11.78 45.34
CA MET A 476 25.58 -11.66 45.92
C MET A 476 24.95 -10.25 45.88
N ALA A 477 25.77 -9.20 45.73
CA ALA A 477 25.31 -7.81 45.65
C ALA A 477 24.75 -7.43 44.27
N ASP A 478 25.10 -8.18 43.22
CA ASP A 478 24.61 -7.95 41.87
C ASP A 478 23.32 -8.73 41.64
N THR A 479 22.21 -8.09 41.99
CA THR A 479 20.87 -8.66 41.83
C THR A 479 20.35 -8.59 40.38
N TRP A 480 21.06 -7.90 39.49
CA TRP A 480 20.63 -7.73 38.10
C TRP A 480 20.79 -9.04 37.33
N VAL A 481 21.96 -9.70 37.42
CA VAL A 481 22.21 -10.98 36.73
C VAL A 481 21.35 -12.14 37.25
N THR A 482 20.86 -12.05 38.48
CA THR A 482 19.94 -12.99 39.12
C THR A 482 18.47 -12.67 38.89
N ASP A 483 18.14 -11.60 38.16
CA ASP A 483 16.75 -11.32 37.77
C ASP A 483 16.15 -12.57 37.11
N PRO A 484 14.90 -12.97 37.41
CA PRO A 484 14.33 -14.18 36.84
C PRO A 484 14.23 -14.22 35.29
N GLY A 485 14.57 -13.12 34.61
CA GLY A 485 14.59 -13.01 33.15
C GLY A 485 15.96 -13.35 32.57
N ILE A 486 17.01 -13.26 33.39
CA ILE A 486 18.37 -13.68 33.07
C ILE A 486 18.64 -15.06 33.69
N GLY A 487 18.21 -15.27 34.94
CA GLY A 487 18.20 -16.56 35.62
C GLY A 487 19.56 -17.11 36.04
N CYS A 488 20.62 -16.29 36.10
CA CYS A 488 21.92 -16.75 36.61
C CYS A 488 21.81 -17.17 38.07
N TYR A 489 22.47 -18.27 38.44
CA TYR A 489 22.48 -18.85 39.79
C TYR A 489 21.14 -19.40 40.29
N HIS A 490 20.22 -19.72 39.38
CA HIS A 490 18.93 -20.29 39.74
C HIS A 490 18.90 -21.82 39.62
N ASN A 491 18.04 -22.46 40.41
CA ASN A 491 17.58 -23.83 40.21
C ASN A 491 16.06 -23.85 39.97
N LEU A 492 15.58 -24.93 39.36
CA LEU A 492 14.15 -25.17 39.16
C LEU A 492 13.53 -25.76 40.41
N TRP A 493 12.31 -25.31 40.71
CA TRP A 493 11.48 -25.76 41.81
C TRP A 493 10.05 -26.01 41.33
N ALA A 494 9.36 -26.96 41.94
CA ALA A 494 7.93 -27.15 41.81
C ALA A 494 7.23 -26.78 43.11
N PHE A 495 6.09 -26.13 43.01
CA PHE A 495 5.18 -25.85 44.10
C PHE A 495 3.86 -26.56 43.83
N ARG A 496 3.40 -27.35 44.79
CA ARG A 496 2.11 -28.01 44.71
C ARG A 496 1.02 -27.18 45.38
N ILE A 497 0.01 -26.83 44.60
CA ILE A 497 -0.99 -25.82 44.98
C ILE A 497 -1.88 -26.27 46.13
N ARG A 498 -2.28 -27.55 46.18
CA ARG A 498 -3.31 -28.03 47.12
C ARG A 498 -2.90 -28.00 48.60
N ASP A 499 -1.59 -28.06 48.89
CA ASP A 499 -1.04 -28.17 50.25
C ASP A 499 0.22 -27.33 50.49
N ASN A 500 0.55 -26.44 49.55
CA ASN A 500 1.67 -25.49 49.64
C ASN A 500 3.05 -26.15 49.84
N LYS A 501 3.26 -27.38 49.34
CA LYS A 501 4.55 -28.07 49.43
C LYS A 501 5.45 -27.73 48.25
N VAL A 502 6.74 -27.49 48.52
CA VAL A 502 7.77 -27.20 47.50
C VAL A 502 8.77 -28.33 47.32
N PHE A 503 9.30 -28.46 46.11
CA PHE A 503 10.23 -29.51 45.70
C PHE A 503 11.32 -28.93 44.81
N LYS A 504 12.59 -29.12 45.18
CA LYS A 504 13.73 -28.71 44.35
C LYS A 504 13.91 -29.72 43.22
N LEU A 505 13.84 -29.28 41.97
CA LEU A 505 13.88 -30.14 40.78
C LEU A 505 15.28 -30.27 40.19
N THR A 506 16.12 -29.25 40.33
CA THR A 506 17.53 -29.27 39.89
C THR A 506 18.47 -28.89 41.02
N SER A 507 19.72 -29.34 40.95
CA SER A 507 20.73 -29.10 42.01
C SER A 507 22.07 -28.65 41.42
N TYR A 508 22.02 -27.66 40.52
CA TYR A 508 23.20 -27.01 39.96
C TYR A 508 24.00 -26.34 41.06
N GLN A 509 25.32 -26.52 41.00
CA GLN A 509 26.26 -25.98 41.98
C GLN A 509 26.71 -24.60 41.51
N PRO A 510 26.28 -23.51 42.15
CA PRO A 510 26.62 -22.17 41.69
C PRO A 510 28.12 -21.92 41.76
N LYS A 511 28.58 -21.01 40.91
CA LYS A 511 29.89 -20.38 41.05
C LYS A 511 29.87 -19.55 42.33
N VAL A 512 30.89 -19.68 43.17
CA VAL A 512 31.04 -18.98 44.46
C VAL A 512 32.28 -18.10 44.51
N SER A 513 33.28 -18.33 43.65
CA SER A 513 34.47 -17.48 43.54
C SER A 513 34.99 -17.40 42.10
N LEU A 514 35.84 -16.41 41.78
CA LEU A 514 36.44 -16.31 40.44
C LEU A 514 37.31 -17.53 40.09
N THR A 515 37.91 -18.20 41.07
CA THR A 515 38.91 -19.26 40.90
C THR A 515 38.38 -20.68 41.11
N ASP A 516 37.08 -20.87 41.35
CA ASP A 516 36.48 -22.20 41.58
C ASP A 516 36.34 -23.07 40.33
N GLY A 517 36.72 -22.56 39.15
CA GLY A 517 36.63 -23.27 37.87
C GLY A 517 35.21 -23.52 37.36
N LYS A 518 34.17 -23.00 38.04
CA LYS A 518 32.77 -23.13 37.62
C LYS A 518 32.36 -21.98 36.73
N VAL A 519 31.50 -22.30 35.75
CA VAL A 519 30.84 -21.32 34.88
C VAL A 519 29.60 -20.78 35.59
N VAL A 520 29.23 -19.51 35.34
CA VAL A 520 27.94 -18.96 35.77
C VAL A 520 26.81 -19.68 35.02
N GLN A 521 26.11 -20.59 35.68
CA GLN A 521 24.95 -21.27 35.09
C GLN A 521 23.69 -20.41 35.22
N ALA A 522 22.78 -20.55 34.27
CA ALA A 522 21.47 -19.92 34.30
C ALA A 522 20.40 -20.88 33.80
N VAL A 523 19.19 -20.79 34.35
CA VAL A 523 18.00 -21.51 33.87
C VAL A 523 16.86 -20.51 33.63
N VAL A 524 16.23 -20.57 32.46
CA VAL A 524 15.11 -19.69 32.08
C VAL A 524 14.11 -20.42 31.17
N ASN A 525 12.91 -19.84 31.05
CA ASN A 525 11.86 -20.24 30.10
C ASN A 525 11.53 -21.73 30.14
N VAL A 526 11.06 -22.18 31.30
CA VAL A 526 10.53 -23.52 31.47
C VAL A 526 9.27 -23.69 30.62
N ARG A 527 9.08 -24.85 29.98
CA ARG A 527 7.87 -25.21 29.24
C ARG A 527 7.51 -26.68 29.42
N PHE A 528 6.21 -26.95 29.50
CA PHE A 528 5.68 -28.31 29.54
C PHE A 528 5.15 -28.72 28.17
N ALA A 529 5.35 -29.98 27.80
CA ALA A 529 4.59 -30.57 26.71
C ALA A 529 3.10 -30.65 27.13
N PRO A 530 2.15 -30.64 26.18
CA PRO A 530 0.72 -30.64 26.49
C PRO A 530 0.25 -31.83 27.34
N ASP A 531 0.97 -32.95 27.30
CA ASP A 531 0.69 -34.13 28.12
C ASP A 531 1.18 -34.02 29.58
N GLY A 532 1.93 -32.97 29.92
CA GLY A 532 2.55 -32.74 31.22
C GLY A 532 3.73 -33.66 31.55
N LYS A 533 4.05 -34.64 30.71
CA LYS A 533 5.06 -35.67 31.00
C LYS A 533 6.46 -35.23 30.64
N ARG A 534 6.60 -34.26 29.75
CA ARG A 534 7.90 -33.70 29.34
C ARG A 534 7.98 -32.25 29.73
N ILE A 535 9.16 -31.86 30.19
CA ILE A 535 9.51 -30.49 30.55
C ILE A 535 10.81 -30.11 29.86
N VAL A 536 10.89 -28.86 29.39
CA VAL A 536 12.12 -28.27 28.86
C VAL A 536 12.43 -26.97 29.56
N TRP A 537 13.70 -26.59 29.55
CA TRP A 537 14.16 -25.27 29.97
C TRP A 537 15.40 -24.90 29.18
N THR A 538 15.67 -23.60 29.12
CA THR A 538 16.88 -23.06 28.52
C THR A 538 17.97 -22.97 29.58
N GLU A 539 19.17 -23.45 29.28
CA GLU A 539 20.32 -23.47 30.20
C GLU A 539 21.55 -22.76 29.60
N ARG A 540 22.14 -21.82 30.36
CA ARG A 540 23.50 -21.32 30.11
C ARG A 540 24.51 -22.29 30.70
N TYR A 541 25.36 -22.88 29.86
CA TYR A 541 26.24 -23.99 30.28
C TYR A 541 27.73 -23.72 30.10
N ALA A 542 28.11 -22.71 29.32
CA ALA A 542 29.52 -22.38 29.06
C ALA A 542 29.70 -20.88 28.78
N ASP A 543 30.92 -20.40 28.96
CA ASP A 543 31.32 -19.08 28.49
C ASP A 543 31.54 -19.07 26.96
N GLY A 544 31.40 -17.90 26.34
CA GLY A 544 31.51 -17.70 24.89
C GLY A 544 30.34 -16.91 24.31
N GLY A 545 30.55 -16.24 23.18
CA GLY A 545 29.61 -15.22 22.68
C GLY A 545 29.43 -14.06 23.67
N ARG A 546 28.60 -13.08 23.33
CA ARG A 546 28.30 -11.93 24.20
C ARG A 546 27.58 -12.32 25.52
N TRP A 547 26.76 -13.37 25.53
CA TRP A 547 25.88 -13.74 26.66
C TRP A 547 26.17 -15.11 27.30
N GLY A 548 27.25 -15.79 26.89
CA GLY A 548 27.44 -17.21 27.18
C GLY A 548 26.82 -18.09 26.10
N LYS A 549 27.13 -19.39 26.19
CA LYS A 549 26.57 -20.43 25.33
C LYS A 549 25.35 -21.04 26.00
N TRP A 550 24.25 -21.08 25.26
CA TRP A 550 22.95 -21.56 25.71
C TRP A 550 22.56 -22.84 24.99
N ARG A 551 21.75 -23.67 25.66
CA ARG A 551 21.20 -24.90 25.12
C ARG A 551 19.79 -25.12 25.67
N ILE A 552 19.04 -26.03 25.04
CA ILE A 552 17.74 -26.46 25.55
C ILE A 552 17.91 -27.85 26.16
N ILE A 553 17.51 -27.99 27.42
CA ILE A 553 17.47 -29.26 28.13
C ILE A 553 16.04 -29.77 28.13
N GLY A 554 15.87 -31.08 27.99
CA GLY A 554 14.60 -31.78 28.20
C GLY A 554 14.73 -32.86 29.25
N ALA A 555 13.62 -33.11 29.95
CA ALA A 555 13.49 -34.15 30.95
C ALA A 555 12.06 -34.70 30.97
N ASP A 556 11.91 -35.89 31.55
CA ASP A 556 10.61 -36.42 31.94
C ASP A 556 10.23 -35.84 33.31
N PHE A 557 9.04 -35.24 33.40
CA PHE A 557 8.45 -34.80 34.66
C PHE A 557 7.64 -35.95 35.26
N VAL A 558 8.15 -36.53 36.34
CA VAL A 558 7.60 -37.74 36.96
C VAL A 558 7.15 -37.42 38.37
N VAL A 559 5.89 -37.74 38.68
CA VAL A 559 5.33 -37.62 40.03
C VAL A 559 5.21 -39.03 40.61
N GLU A 560 6.05 -39.34 41.59
CA GLU A 560 6.05 -40.63 42.30
C GLU A 560 5.78 -40.38 43.78
N ASN A 561 4.84 -41.11 44.37
CA ASN A 561 4.39 -40.89 45.75
C ASN A 561 4.08 -39.41 46.04
N ASP A 562 3.40 -38.77 45.10
CA ASP A 562 3.03 -37.35 45.21
C ASP A 562 4.24 -36.39 45.23
N GLU A 563 5.45 -36.81 44.86
CA GLU A 563 6.63 -35.93 44.77
C GLU A 563 7.10 -35.79 43.32
N PRO A 564 7.15 -34.56 42.76
CA PRO A 564 7.66 -34.32 41.42
C PRO A 564 9.19 -34.42 41.38
N SER A 565 9.70 -35.05 40.33
CA SER A 565 11.14 -35.16 40.05
C SER A 565 11.41 -35.15 38.54
N LEU A 566 12.66 -34.88 38.16
CA LEU A 566 13.10 -34.90 36.77
C LEU A 566 13.87 -36.20 36.49
N LYS A 567 13.45 -36.95 35.46
CA LYS A 567 14.15 -38.14 34.96
C LYS A 567 14.63 -37.91 33.53
N ASN A 568 15.62 -38.70 33.08
CA ASN A 568 16.14 -38.67 31.70
C ASN A 568 16.58 -37.28 31.21
N VAL A 569 17.16 -36.47 32.11
CA VAL A 569 17.64 -35.12 31.81
C VAL A 569 18.75 -35.14 30.75
N LYS A 570 18.54 -34.47 29.62
CA LYS A 570 19.53 -34.40 28.53
C LYS A 570 19.35 -33.16 27.64
N PRO A 571 20.40 -32.69 26.95
CA PRO A 571 20.25 -31.67 25.92
C PRO A 571 19.34 -32.17 24.77
N LEU A 572 18.35 -31.36 24.39
CA LEU A 572 17.51 -31.57 23.21
C LEU A 572 17.99 -30.74 22.01
N PHE A 573 18.53 -29.55 22.26
CA PHE A 573 19.08 -28.69 21.22
C PHE A 573 20.31 -27.96 21.73
N MET A 574 21.35 -27.92 20.90
CA MET A 574 22.57 -27.16 21.12
C MET A 574 22.96 -26.45 19.83
N PRO A 575 23.14 -25.12 19.84
CA PRO A 575 23.66 -24.41 18.68
C PRO A 575 25.00 -24.99 18.21
N THR A 576 25.12 -25.19 16.90
CA THR A 576 26.37 -25.68 16.28
C THR A 576 27.42 -24.56 16.20
N GLU A 577 28.68 -24.90 15.89
CA GLU A 577 29.76 -23.89 15.76
C GLU A 577 29.52 -22.86 14.66
N ASN A 578 28.63 -23.14 13.70
CA ASN A 578 28.27 -22.22 12.62
C ASN A 578 27.09 -21.31 12.98
N MET A 579 26.43 -21.53 14.12
CA MET A 579 25.28 -20.76 14.61
C MET A 579 25.74 -19.76 15.69
N GLY A 580 24.88 -18.80 16.02
CA GLY A 580 25.07 -17.96 17.21
C GLY A 580 24.91 -18.75 18.51
N ALA A 581 25.40 -18.16 19.61
CA ALA A 581 25.53 -18.85 20.89
C ALA A 581 24.24 -18.90 21.72
N TYR A 582 23.18 -18.20 21.31
CA TYR A 582 21.95 -18.05 22.09
C TYR A 582 20.77 -18.76 21.41
N CYS A 583 20.04 -19.54 22.22
CA CYS A 583 18.75 -20.11 21.89
C CYS A 583 17.91 -20.15 23.16
N THR A 584 16.59 -20.07 23.03
CA THR A 584 15.66 -20.28 24.14
C THR A 584 14.44 -21.09 23.72
N ALA A 585 14.00 -21.99 24.60
CA ALA A 585 12.75 -22.71 24.45
C ALA A 585 11.57 -21.77 24.69
N MET A 586 10.56 -21.81 23.82
CA MET A 586 9.44 -20.87 23.84
C MET A 586 8.11 -21.55 24.06
N ASP A 587 7.82 -22.67 23.37
CA ASP A 587 6.58 -23.41 23.54
C ASP A 587 6.63 -24.80 22.87
N PHE A 588 5.73 -25.71 23.26
CA PHE A 588 5.53 -26.98 22.57
C PHE A 588 4.37 -26.90 21.58
N SER A 589 4.51 -27.60 20.44
CA SER A 589 3.36 -27.82 19.56
C SER A 589 2.27 -28.61 20.29
N LYS A 590 1.03 -28.48 19.84
CA LYS A 590 -0.15 -29.13 20.45
C LYS A 590 -0.05 -30.67 20.54
N ASP A 591 0.67 -31.29 19.62
CA ASP A 591 0.95 -32.73 19.61
C ASP A 591 2.22 -33.11 20.42
N GLY A 592 2.94 -32.12 20.94
CA GLY A 592 4.20 -32.27 21.66
C GLY A 592 5.36 -32.78 20.80
N LYS A 593 5.24 -32.82 19.48
CA LYS A 593 6.28 -33.36 18.58
C LYS A 593 7.30 -32.32 18.13
N SER A 594 6.98 -31.04 18.28
CA SER A 594 7.84 -29.94 17.91
C SER A 594 8.00 -28.95 19.05
N LEU A 595 9.13 -28.25 19.05
CA LEU A 595 9.46 -27.20 20.01
C LEU A 595 9.68 -25.89 19.25
N LEU A 596 8.99 -24.84 19.69
CA LEU A 596 9.24 -23.47 19.27
C LEU A 596 10.47 -22.94 20.02
N ILE A 597 11.41 -22.39 19.26
CA ILE A 597 12.70 -21.89 19.73
C ILE A 597 12.91 -20.49 19.17
N ALA A 598 13.37 -19.56 19.99
CA ALA A 598 13.89 -18.27 19.51
C ALA A 598 15.43 -18.25 19.63
N GLY A 599 16.14 -17.60 18.70
CA GLY A 599 17.59 -17.47 18.80
C GLY A 599 18.31 -16.94 17.56
N ASN A 600 19.63 -16.78 17.65
CA ASN A 600 20.50 -16.30 16.58
C ASN A 600 21.09 -17.47 15.75
N LEU A 601 20.21 -18.30 15.17
CA LEU A 601 20.58 -19.64 14.67
C LEU A 601 20.78 -19.74 13.13
N SER A 602 20.61 -18.65 12.37
CA SER A 602 20.69 -18.67 10.89
C SER A 602 22.11 -18.65 10.31
N GLY A 603 23.15 -18.65 11.13
CA GLY A 603 24.54 -18.75 10.68
C GLY A 603 25.40 -17.53 11.01
N LYS A 604 26.59 -17.45 10.41
CA LYS A 604 27.58 -16.38 10.66
C LYS A 604 27.14 -14.98 10.24
N GLU A 605 26.23 -14.90 9.27
CA GLU A 605 25.64 -13.63 8.81
C GLU A 605 24.45 -13.20 9.68
N HIS A 606 24.00 -14.05 10.64
CA HIS A 606 22.97 -13.66 11.59
C HIS A 606 23.59 -12.69 12.61
N ASN A 607 22.95 -11.54 12.79
CA ASN A 607 23.39 -10.56 13.77
C ASN A 607 23.48 -11.20 15.16
N GLU A 608 24.57 -10.99 15.90
CA GLU A 608 24.72 -11.60 17.23
C GLU A 608 23.56 -11.26 18.19
N TYR A 609 22.86 -10.15 17.93
CA TYR A 609 21.70 -9.68 18.70
C TYR A 609 20.34 -9.87 18.01
N GLY A 610 20.34 -10.27 16.74
CA GLY A 610 19.11 -10.65 16.07
C GLY A 610 18.58 -11.94 16.68
N MET A 611 17.26 -12.10 16.67
CA MET A 611 16.60 -13.33 17.07
C MET A 611 15.52 -13.61 16.04
N ASP A 612 15.48 -14.85 15.57
CA ASP A 612 14.40 -15.35 14.73
C ASP A 612 13.61 -16.42 15.49
N GLU A 613 12.41 -16.73 15.01
CA GLU A 613 11.57 -17.81 15.51
C GLU A 613 11.76 -19.09 14.68
N TYR A 614 11.91 -20.23 15.35
CA TYR A 614 12.19 -21.53 14.73
C TYR A 614 11.29 -22.63 15.29
N ILE A 615 10.93 -23.58 14.43
CA ILE A 615 10.35 -24.85 14.87
C ILE A 615 11.40 -25.95 14.74
N LEU A 616 11.71 -26.57 15.88
CA LEU A 616 12.50 -27.81 15.96
C LEU A 616 11.55 -29.01 16.01
N ASN A 617 11.61 -29.87 15.01
CA ASN A 617 10.96 -31.16 15.05
C ASN A 617 11.77 -32.13 15.93
N LEU A 618 11.17 -32.62 17.02
CA LEU A 618 11.87 -33.42 18.03
C LEU A 618 12.13 -34.87 17.60
N GLU A 619 11.41 -35.36 16.58
CA GLU A 619 11.60 -36.72 16.05
C GLU A 619 12.76 -36.77 15.03
N THR A 620 12.88 -35.74 14.19
CA THR A 620 13.85 -35.68 13.08
C THR A 620 15.07 -34.82 13.37
N GLY A 621 14.99 -33.93 14.35
CA GLY A 621 16.00 -32.91 14.62
C GLY A 621 16.02 -31.75 13.62
N ARG A 622 15.06 -31.69 12.68
CA ARG A 622 14.98 -30.63 11.68
C ARG A 622 14.59 -29.30 12.34
N LEU A 623 15.42 -28.28 12.16
CA LEU A 623 15.17 -26.90 12.56
C LEU A 623 14.70 -26.09 11.35
N THR A 624 13.56 -25.41 11.45
CA THR A 624 13.00 -24.55 10.38
C THR A 624 12.88 -23.13 10.90
N ASN A 625 13.52 -22.16 10.24
CA ASN A 625 13.35 -20.74 10.53
C ASN A 625 12.02 -20.25 9.92
N LEU A 626 11.17 -19.63 10.74
CA LEU A 626 9.85 -19.13 10.33
C LEU A 626 9.87 -17.67 9.85
N THR A 627 10.73 -16.85 10.42
CA THR A 627 10.67 -15.38 10.25
C THR A 627 11.76 -14.86 9.33
N ASN A 628 12.94 -15.46 9.35
CA ASN A 628 14.08 -15.17 8.47
C ASN A 628 14.42 -13.67 8.42
N THR A 629 14.49 -13.04 9.59
CA THR A 629 14.77 -11.63 9.81
C THR A 629 15.96 -11.44 10.75
N PRO A 630 17.17 -11.88 10.33
CA PRO A 630 18.33 -12.04 11.21
C PRO A 630 18.89 -10.77 11.85
N ASP A 631 18.35 -9.59 11.51
CA ASP A 631 18.71 -8.29 12.07
C ASP A 631 17.67 -7.75 13.06
N LEU A 632 16.49 -8.38 13.15
CA LEU A 632 15.43 -7.99 14.07
C LEU A 632 15.50 -8.83 15.34
N TRP A 633 14.96 -8.30 16.43
CA TRP A 633 14.79 -9.05 17.67
C TRP A 633 13.37 -9.61 17.72
N GLU A 634 13.27 -10.93 17.65
CA GLU A 634 12.03 -11.69 17.77
C GLU A 634 12.13 -12.78 18.84
N GLU A 635 11.25 -12.68 19.84
CA GLU A 635 11.24 -13.63 20.97
C GLU A 635 9.85 -13.57 21.62
N GLY A 636 9.72 -14.07 22.86
CA GLY A 636 8.49 -13.99 23.64
C GLY A 636 7.32 -14.78 23.04
N SER A 637 7.62 -15.76 22.20
CA SER A 637 6.68 -16.46 21.34
C SER A 637 5.93 -17.64 21.99
N SER A 638 4.78 -17.98 21.44
CA SER A 638 4.01 -19.19 21.74
C SER A 638 3.11 -19.60 20.58
N PHE A 639 2.72 -20.87 20.53
CA PHE A 639 1.73 -21.32 19.56
C PHE A 639 0.35 -20.80 19.92
N SER A 640 -0.46 -20.47 18.91
CA SER A 640 -1.89 -20.30 19.10
C SER A 640 -2.53 -21.62 19.57
N PRO A 641 -3.65 -21.61 20.32
CA PRO A 641 -4.27 -22.85 20.83
C PRO A 641 -4.73 -23.85 19.75
N ASP A 642 -4.96 -23.39 18.52
CA ASP A 642 -5.22 -24.26 17.36
C ASP A 642 -3.94 -24.90 16.80
N GLY A 643 -2.76 -24.36 17.10
CA GLY A 643 -1.46 -24.79 16.61
C GLY A 643 -1.13 -24.30 15.19
N GLU A 644 -1.93 -23.42 14.60
CA GLU A 644 -1.74 -22.96 13.22
C GLU A 644 -0.86 -21.71 13.10
N TRP A 645 -0.68 -20.98 14.20
CA TRP A 645 0.08 -19.74 14.25
C TRP A 645 1.07 -19.73 15.40
N VAL A 646 2.09 -18.90 15.27
CA VAL A 646 2.97 -18.47 16.34
C VAL A 646 2.76 -16.99 16.55
N VAL A 647 2.50 -16.56 17.78
CA VAL A 647 2.51 -15.15 18.18
C VAL A 647 3.84 -14.85 18.82
N PHE A 648 4.49 -13.75 18.44
CA PHE A 648 5.81 -13.36 18.92
C PHE A 648 5.94 -11.84 18.98
N MET A 649 6.89 -11.32 19.75
CA MET A 649 7.20 -9.87 19.72
C MET A 649 8.23 -9.58 18.64
N ARG A 650 8.13 -8.44 17.95
CA ARG A 650 9.11 -8.01 16.94
C ARG A 650 9.38 -6.52 17.07
N ASN A 651 10.66 -6.14 17.02
CA ASN A 651 11.07 -4.73 16.90
C ASN A 651 10.81 -4.19 15.48
N ALA A 652 10.33 -2.95 15.40
CA ALA A 652 10.09 -2.29 14.11
C ALA A 652 11.37 -2.07 13.28
N LYS A 653 12.54 -1.97 13.95
CA LYS A 653 13.87 -1.79 13.34
C LYS A 653 14.93 -2.51 14.18
N PRO A 654 16.09 -2.85 13.59
CA PRO A 654 17.25 -3.31 14.36
C PRO A 654 17.64 -2.28 15.43
N LEU A 655 18.02 -2.75 16.62
CA LEU A 655 18.62 -1.87 17.64
C LEU A 655 20.08 -1.58 17.25
N ASP A 656 20.59 -0.41 17.63
CA ASP A 656 22.00 -0.09 17.40
C ASP A 656 22.86 -0.60 18.57
N PHE A 657 23.31 -1.83 18.47
CA PHE A 657 24.12 -2.47 19.51
C PHE A 657 25.56 -1.93 19.62
N LYS A 658 25.99 -1.02 18.74
CA LYS A 658 27.27 -0.31 18.90
C LYS A 658 27.19 0.77 19.97
N ASP A 659 25.98 1.27 20.24
CA ASP A 659 25.73 2.14 21.37
C ASP A 659 25.93 1.38 22.69
N LYS A 660 26.73 1.94 23.58
CA LYS A 660 26.94 1.36 24.92
C LYS A 660 25.66 1.38 25.76
N ASN A 661 24.69 2.22 25.42
CA ASN A 661 23.39 2.35 26.07
C ASN A 661 22.26 1.69 25.27
N TRP A 662 22.56 0.76 24.35
CA TRP A 662 21.56 0.14 23.48
C TRP A 662 20.33 -0.40 24.20
N PHE A 663 20.50 -0.90 25.43
CA PHE A 663 19.42 -1.41 26.28
C PHE A 663 18.35 -0.35 26.60
N PHE A 664 18.73 0.93 26.62
CA PHE A 664 17.85 2.07 26.88
C PHE A 664 17.46 2.82 25.61
N GLN A 665 17.70 2.27 24.42
CA GLN A 665 17.28 2.90 23.17
C GLN A 665 15.76 2.95 23.06
N LYS A 666 15.27 4.06 22.53
CA LYS A 666 13.87 4.17 22.10
C LYS A 666 13.63 3.22 20.93
N HIS A 667 12.63 2.37 21.07
CA HIS A 667 12.19 1.51 20.01
C HIS A 667 10.70 1.19 20.14
N ILE A 668 10.13 0.70 19.04
CA ILE A 668 8.76 0.20 18.96
C ILE A 668 8.84 -1.32 18.85
N ARG A 669 8.03 -2.00 19.64
CA ARG A 669 7.91 -3.46 19.63
C ARG A 669 6.45 -3.85 19.75
N GLU A 670 6.00 -4.69 18.83
CA GLU A 670 4.60 -5.07 18.69
C GLU A 670 4.50 -6.60 18.65
N LEU A 671 3.31 -7.14 18.89
CA LEU A 671 3.01 -8.55 18.66
C LEU A 671 2.76 -8.78 17.17
N TRP A 672 3.35 -9.85 16.66
CA TRP A 672 3.21 -10.34 15.30
C TRP A 672 2.80 -11.80 15.32
N MET A 673 2.18 -12.25 14.24
CA MET A 673 1.81 -13.64 14.01
C MET A 673 2.49 -14.18 12.76
N VAL A 674 2.99 -15.40 12.81
CA VAL A 674 3.50 -16.15 11.65
C VAL A 674 2.83 -17.51 11.57
N ARG A 675 2.48 -17.98 10.37
CA ARG A 675 1.98 -19.35 10.17
C ARG A 675 3.05 -20.34 10.59
N THR A 676 2.63 -21.48 11.16
CA THR A 676 3.58 -22.52 11.58
C THR A 676 4.36 -23.16 10.43
N ASP A 677 3.95 -22.93 9.18
CA ASP A 677 4.69 -23.31 7.97
C ASP A 677 5.61 -22.21 7.43
N GLY A 678 5.62 -21.01 8.03
CA GLY A 678 6.40 -19.85 7.59
C GLY A 678 5.87 -19.14 6.35
N SER A 679 4.70 -19.52 5.82
CA SER A 679 4.17 -18.98 4.55
C SER A 679 3.71 -17.52 4.62
N TRP A 680 3.48 -17.01 5.83
CA TRP A 680 2.83 -15.73 6.04
C TRP A 680 3.05 -15.18 7.45
N THR A 681 3.45 -13.91 7.52
CA THR A 681 3.58 -13.11 8.75
C THR A 681 2.69 -11.86 8.69
N ALA A 682 2.07 -11.47 9.82
CA ALA A 682 1.25 -10.26 9.95
C ALA A 682 1.37 -9.63 11.35
N GLN A 683 1.22 -8.31 11.46
CA GLN A 683 1.22 -7.59 12.73
C GLN A 683 -0.14 -7.73 13.44
N LEU A 684 -0.14 -8.02 14.74
CA LEU A 684 -1.35 -8.19 15.56
C LEU A 684 -1.70 -6.93 16.37
N THR A 685 -0.71 -6.27 16.97
CA THR A 685 -0.92 -5.10 17.85
C THR A 685 -0.33 -3.82 17.28
N HIS A 686 -0.88 -2.68 17.69
CA HIS A 686 -0.45 -1.34 17.35
C HIS A 686 -0.49 -0.44 18.61
N PHE A 687 0.22 -0.83 19.67
CA PHE A 687 0.20 -0.14 20.98
C PHE A 687 0.57 1.34 20.91
N ASN A 688 1.24 1.76 19.85
CA ASN A 688 1.77 3.11 19.66
C ASN A 688 1.00 3.95 18.62
N ASP A 689 -0.20 3.51 18.22
CA ASP A 689 -1.09 4.24 17.30
C ASP A 689 -2.43 4.55 17.98
N GLU A 690 -2.72 5.85 18.13
CA GLU A 690 -3.92 6.35 18.82
C GLU A 690 -5.26 5.91 18.23
N ASN A 691 -5.25 5.36 17.01
CA ASN A 691 -6.46 4.89 16.34
C ASN A 691 -6.83 3.44 16.70
N TYR A 692 -6.03 2.75 17.50
CA TYR A 692 -6.25 1.35 17.88
C TYR A 692 -6.71 1.18 19.32
N ALA A 693 -7.50 0.13 19.57
CA ALA A 693 -8.12 -0.17 20.87
C ALA A 693 -7.09 -0.44 21.98
N GLU A 694 -5.88 -0.83 21.60
CA GLU A 694 -4.78 -1.13 22.51
C GLU A 694 -3.93 0.09 22.90
N TYR A 695 -4.14 1.26 22.29
CA TYR A 695 -3.36 2.45 22.62
C TYR A 695 -3.55 2.90 24.07
N GLN A 696 -2.45 2.98 24.82
CA GLN A 696 -2.47 3.33 26.25
C GLN A 696 -2.08 4.79 26.53
N GLY A 697 -2.02 5.66 25.51
CA GLY A 697 -1.60 7.05 25.69
C GLY A 697 -0.12 7.26 26.01
N LYS A 698 0.69 6.19 25.93
CA LYS A 698 2.11 6.18 26.27
C LYS A 698 2.88 5.29 25.28
N PRO A 699 4.14 5.65 24.94
CA PRO A 699 5.00 4.75 24.19
C PRO A 699 5.13 3.42 24.94
N THR A 700 4.85 2.34 24.23
CA THR A 700 4.67 1.01 24.82
C THR A 700 5.40 -0.01 23.98
N ILE A 701 6.11 -0.92 24.64
CA ILE A 701 6.67 -2.12 24.02
C ILE A 701 6.02 -3.35 24.63
N VAL A 702 5.89 -4.43 23.86
CA VAL A 702 5.53 -5.75 24.40
C VAL A 702 6.79 -6.59 24.61
N CYS A 703 6.90 -7.28 25.74
CA CYS A 703 8.10 -8.05 26.11
C CYS A 703 7.88 -9.57 26.10
N LYS A 704 6.65 -10.04 26.34
CA LYS A 704 6.26 -11.46 26.38
C LYS A 704 4.74 -11.58 26.36
N GLN A 705 4.20 -12.70 25.89
CA GLN A 705 2.77 -13.01 26.01
C GLN A 705 2.50 -14.49 26.35
N SER A 706 1.30 -14.79 26.83
CA SER A 706 0.77 -16.16 26.96
C SER A 706 -0.73 -16.19 26.63
N TRP A 707 -1.15 -17.24 25.92
CA TRP A 707 -2.54 -17.46 25.51
C TRP A 707 -3.39 -17.96 26.67
N SER A 708 -4.62 -17.47 26.76
CA SER A 708 -5.65 -18.16 27.52
C SER A 708 -5.99 -19.50 26.84
N PRO A 709 -6.37 -20.54 27.60
CA PRO A 709 -6.70 -21.86 27.04
C PRO A 709 -7.82 -21.85 25.98
N ASP A 710 -8.72 -20.85 26.04
CA ASP A 710 -9.82 -20.66 25.10
C ASP A 710 -9.42 -19.94 23.79
N GLY A 711 -8.19 -19.42 23.69
CA GLY A 711 -7.70 -18.68 22.52
C GLY A 711 -8.35 -17.32 22.28
N LYS A 712 -9.06 -16.76 23.27
CA LYS A 712 -9.75 -15.46 23.14
C LYS A 712 -9.00 -14.31 23.81
N ARG A 713 -7.99 -14.60 24.63
CA ARG A 713 -7.24 -13.61 25.41
C ARG A 713 -5.76 -13.88 25.39
N LEU A 714 -4.98 -12.82 25.52
CA LEU A 714 -3.55 -12.87 25.83
C LEU A 714 -3.32 -12.18 27.17
N VAL A 715 -2.48 -12.77 28.02
CA VAL A 715 -1.80 -12.00 29.06
C VAL A 715 -0.46 -11.56 28.51
N ALA A 716 -0.19 -10.25 28.52
CA ALA A 716 1.01 -9.67 27.93
C ALA A 716 1.79 -8.86 28.97
N LEU A 717 3.12 -8.94 28.88
CA LEU A 717 4.03 -8.06 29.60
C LEU A 717 4.32 -6.84 28.74
N LEU A 718 3.88 -5.66 29.19
CA LEU A 718 4.08 -4.39 28.51
C LEU A 718 5.12 -3.54 29.24
N GLY A 719 6.02 -2.90 28.50
CA GLY A 719 6.91 -1.86 29.02
C GLY A 719 6.38 -0.48 28.62
N HIS A 720 5.83 0.26 29.57
CA HIS A 720 5.46 1.66 29.36
C HIS A 720 6.68 2.55 29.56
N ASP A 721 6.96 3.42 28.59
CA ASP A 721 8.14 4.28 28.60
C ASP A 721 7.89 5.59 29.35
N TYR A 722 8.69 5.85 30.39
CA TYR A 722 8.71 7.10 31.17
C TYR A 722 9.99 7.93 30.94
N GLY A 723 10.81 7.54 29.96
CA GLY A 723 12.10 8.13 29.69
C GLY A 723 12.04 9.48 28.96
N THR A 724 13.21 10.05 28.67
CA THR A 724 13.35 11.30 27.91
C THR A 724 13.15 11.06 26.40
N LYS A 725 13.45 12.03 25.54
CA LYS A 725 13.41 11.79 24.08
C LYS A 725 14.56 10.90 23.60
N GLU A 726 15.69 10.93 24.31
CA GLU A 726 16.95 10.28 23.93
C GLU A 726 17.12 8.90 24.58
N LYS A 727 16.48 8.68 25.73
CA LYS A 727 16.65 7.45 26.53
C LYS A 727 15.30 6.92 27.00
N ALA A 728 15.05 5.64 26.79
CA ALA A 728 13.88 4.94 27.30
C ALA A 728 14.02 4.61 28.80
N ASP A 729 12.88 4.61 29.51
CA ASP A 729 12.75 4.12 30.88
C ASP A 729 11.48 3.28 30.98
N TYR A 730 11.59 2.00 30.61
CA TYR A 730 10.45 1.10 30.51
C TYR A 730 10.07 0.53 31.88
N HIS A 731 8.83 0.77 32.30
CA HIS A 731 8.25 0.22 33.52
C HIS A 731 7.29 -0.91 33.14
N LEU A 732 7.54 -2.10 33.69
CA LEU A 732 6.87 -3.33 33.30
C LEU A 732 5.48 -3.47 33.95
N LYS A 733 4.50 -3.85 33.13
CA LYS A 733 3.09 -4.02 33.50
C LYS A 733 2.56 -5.33 32.94
N ILE A 734 1.59 -5.92 33.63
CA ILE A 734 0.83 -7.05 33.10
C ILE A 734 -0.48 -6.50 32.54
N ALA A 735 -0.75 -6.81 31.28
CA ALA A 735 -1.96 -6.43 30.58
C ALA A 735 -2.76 -7.66 30.13
N LEU A 736 -4.08 -7.50 30.09
CA LEU A 736 -4.99 -8.42 29.42
C LEU A 736 -5.40 -7.84 28.08
N ILE A 737 -5.16 -8.60 27.02
CA ILE A 737 -5.59 -8.28 25.66
C ILE A 737 -6.73 -9.22 25.32
N GLU A 738 -7.90 -8.68 24.98
CA GLU A 738 -9.02 -9.46 24.46
C GLU A 738 -9.01 -9.40 22.94
N LEU A 739 -9.23 -10.56 22.31
CA LEU A 739 -9.22 -10.69 20.86
C LEU A 739 -10.65 -10.91 20.33
N GLU A 740 -10.89 -10.44 19.12
CA GLU A 740 -12.06 -10.76 18.33
C GLU A 740 -11.68 -11.24 16.93
N GLU A 741 -12.61 -11.90 16.25
CA GLU A 741 -12.39 -12.40 14.89
C GLU A 741 -12.08 -11.26 13.93
N GLN A 742 -11.04 -11.45 13.11
CA GLN A 742 -10.74 -10.62 11.97
C GLN A 742 -11.21 -11.37 10.70
N PRO A 743 -12.37 -10.98 10.12
CA PRO A 743 -12.95 -11.72 9.00
C PRO A 743 -12.15 -11.62 7.70
N ILE A 744 -11.36 -10.57 7.53
CA ILE A 744 -10.53 -10.37 6.35
C ILE A 744 -9.18 -11.05 6.54
N LYS A 745 -8.78 -11.86 5.57
CA LYS A 745 -7.45 -12.46 5.48
C LYS A 745 -6.46 -11.56 4.75
N ARG A 746 -6.89 -10.97 3.63
CA ARG A 746 -6.04 -10.18 2.75
C ARG A 746 -6.84 -9.15 1.96
N ILE A 747 -6.27 -7.97 1.75
CA ILE A 747 -6.76 -6.97 0.79
C ILE A 747 -5.66 -6.76 -0.24
N SER A 748 -5.99 -6.93 -1.52
CA SER A 748 -5.02 -6.73 -2.60
C SER A 748 -5.59 -6.02 -3.81
N THR A 749 -4.78 -5.20 -4.48
CA THR A 749 -5.19 -4.54 -5.72
C THR A 749 -5.28 -5.55 -6.86
N PHE A 750 -6.47 -5.68 -7.44
CA PHE A 750 -6.71 -6.52 -8.60
C PHE A 750 -6.45 -5.74 -9.89
N LEU A 751 -7.18 -4.65 -10.11
CA LEU A 751 -7.17 -3.91 -11.38
C LEU A 751 -7.35 -2.40 -11.17
N MET A 752 -6.53 -1.60 -11.85
CA MET A 752 -6.72 -0.14 -11.93
C MET A 752 -7.68 0.23 -13.06
N ASN A 753 -8.46 1.29 -12.85
CA ASN A 753 -9.46 1.82 -13.77
C ASN A 753 -10.59 0.84 -14.13
N GLY A 754 -10.93 -0.09 -13.23
CA GLY A 754 -12.16 -0.88 -13.32
C GLY A 754 -13.33 -0.16 -12.65
N GLY A 755 -14.55 -0.46 -13.08
CA GLY A 755 -15.82 0.05 -12.56
C GLY A 755 -16.68 -1.07 -11.97
N ARG A 756 -18.00 -0.99 -12.18
CA ARG A 756 -18.96 -1.99 -11.64
C ARG A 756 -18.71 -3.34 -12.26
N LEU A 757 -18.94 -4.40 -11.49
CA LEU A 757 -18.36 -5.71 -11.78
C LEU A 757 -19.26 -6.87 -11.36
N ASP A 758 -19.10 -7.99 -12.06
CA ASP A 758 -19.71 -9.27 -11.70
C ASP A 758 -18.78 -10.45 -12.03
N TRP A 759 -18.93 -11.57 -11.32
CA TRP A 759 -18.05 -12.73 -11.41
C TRP A 759 -18.80 -13.99 -11.88
N CYS A 760 -18.43 -14.47 -13.07
CA CYS A 760 -19.02 -15.69 -13.62
C CYS A 760 -18.54 -16.95 -12.88
N ALA A 761 -19.46 -17.68 -12.25
CA ALA A 761 -19.17 -18.96 -11.60
C ALA A 761 -18.71 -20.06 -12.55
N LYS A 762 -19.30 -20.15 -13.75
CA LYS A 762 -19.05 -21.26 -14.68
C LYS A 762 -17.68 -21.17 -15.35
N ASN A 763 -17.28 -19.98 -15.78
CA ASN A 763 -16.08 -19.77 -16.60
C ASN A 763 -14.94 -19.09 -15.83
N ASN A 764 -15.19 -18.68 -14.57
CA ASN A 764 -14.23 -17.95 -13.73
C ASN A 764 -13.66 -16.69 -14.40
N LEU A 765 -14.54 -15.87 -14.98
CA LEU A 765 -14.23 -14.58 -15.59
C LEU A 765 -14.94 -13.47 -14.84
N ILE A 766 -14.26 -12.32 -14.73
CA ILE A 766 -14.84 -11.10 -14.17
C ILE A 766 -15.22 -10.20 -15.34
N VAL A 767 -16.47 -9.74 -15.36
CA VAL A 767 -16.95 -8.69 -16.27
C VAL A 767 -17.01 -7.38 -15.51
N PHE A 768 -16.65 -6.27 -16.14
CA PHE A 768 -16.71 -4.96 -15.50
C PHE A 768 -16.83 -3.84 -16.53
N ASP A 769 -17.39 -2.69 -16.14
CA ASP A 769 -17.30 -1.47 -16.95
C ASP A 769 -16.00 -0.70 -16.72
N LYS A 770 -15.51 -0.02 -17.73
CA LYS A 770 -14.29 0.79 -17.66
C LYS A 770 -14.44 2.03 -18.52
N ARG A 771 -14.03 3.18 -17.95
CA ARG A 771 -13.98 4.44 -18.69
C ARG A 771 -12.83 4.45 -19.69
N CYS A 772 -13.17 4.57 -20.96
CA CYS A 772 -12.26 4.62 -22.09
C CYS A 772 -11.71 6.04 -22.36
N GLU A 773 -10.74 6.14 -23.26
CA GLU A 773 -10.07 7.41 -23.59
C GLU A 773 -11.02 8.44 -24.22
N ASP A 774 -12.11 7.99 -24.83
CA ASP A 774 -13.16 8.82 -25.41
C ASP A 774 -14.12 9.43 -24.37
N GLY A 775 -13.99 9.02 -23.10
CA GLY A 775 -14.80 9.46 -21.97
C GLY A 775 -16.05 8.60 -21.72
N PHE A 776 -16.35 7.65 -22.60
CA PHE A 776 -17.46 6.71 -22.45
C PHE A 776 -17.04 5.46 -21.68
N PHE A 777 -18.02 4.69 -21.23
CA PHE A 777 -17.78 3.43 -20.52
C PHE A 777 -18.02 2.29 -21.49
N ASP A 778 -17.11 1.32 -21.47
CA ASP A 778 -17.21 0.08 -22.21
C ASP A 778 -17.14 -1.10 -21.25
N ILE A 779 -17.66 -2.24 -21.69
CA ILE A 779 -17.65 -3.48 -20.92
C ILE A 779 -16.42 -4.31 -21.30
N TYR A 780 -15.74 -4.81 -20.28
CA TYR A 780 -14.55 -5.62 -20.39
C TYR A 780 -14.72 -6.95 -19.68
N THR A 781 -13.93 -7.93 -20.10
CA THR A 781 -13.75 -9.20 -19.38
C THR A 781 -12.27 -9.41 -19.07
N ILE A 782 -11.98 -10.06 -17.94
CA ILE A 782 -10.63 -10.41 -17.50
C ILE A 782 -10.66 -11.70 -16.67
N SER A 783 -9.56 -12.45 -16.69
CA SER A 783 -9.33 -13.59 -15.81
C SER A 783 -8.81 -13.14 -14.43
N PRO A 784 -9.10 -13.86 -13.32
CA PRO A 784 -8.61 -13.50 -11.97
C PRO A 784 -7.08 -13.50 -11.81
N ASP A 785 -6.35 -14.17 -12.69
CA ASP A 785 -4.89 -14.12 -12.80
C ASP A 785 -4.40 -12.88 -13.59
N LYS A 786 -5.30 -11.94 -13.89
CA LYS A 786 -5.10 -10.70 -14.64
C LYS A 786 -4.78 -10.90 -16.12
N THR A 787 -4.95 -12.10 -16.66
CA THR A 787 -4.80 -12.38 -18.10
C THR A 787 -6.11 -12.15 -18.87
N ASN A 788 -6.06 -12.22 -20.20
CA ASN A 788 -7.22 -12.16 -21.09
C ASN A 788 -8.09 -10.89 -20.97
N LEU A 789 -7.50 -9.77 -20.56
CA LEU A 789 -8.19 -8.47 -20.55
C LEU A 789 -8.61 -8.09 -21.98
N ARG A 790 -9.91 -7.92 -22.22
CA ARG A 790 -10.44 -7.47 -23.52
C ARG A 790 -11.74 -6.69 -23.37
N SER A 791 -11.99 -5.75 -24.29
CA SER A 791 -13.29 -5.08 -24.42
C SER A 791 -14.28 -5.95 -25.19
N LEU A 792 -15.56 -5.85 -24.84
CA LEU A 792 -16.69 -6.50 -25.51
C LEU A 792 -17.55 -5.51 -26.32
N THR A 793 -17.44 -4.20 -26.06
CA THR A 793 -18.34 -3.18 -26.64
C THR A 793 -17.61 -2.10 -27.46
N ALA A 794 -16.30 -1.94 -27.27
CA ALA A 794 -15.53 -0.93 -27.99
C ALA A 794 -15.46 -1.25 -29.50
N GLY A 795 -15.85 -0.29 -30.34
CA GLY A 795 -15.80 -0.40 -31.80
C GLY A 795 -16.87 -1.33 -32.41
N VAL A 796 -17.85 -1.77 -31.63
CA VAL A 796 -18.92 -2.66 -32.10
C VAL A 796 -19.99 -1.88 -32.87
N LYS A 797 -20.30 -2.33 -34.10
CA LYS A 797 -21.23 -1.60 -34.99
C LYS A 797 -22.69 -1.66 -34.56
N ASP A 798 -23.11 -2.75 -33.93
CA ASP A 798 -24.51 -3.01 -33.57
C ASP A 798 -24.91 -2.43 -32.20
N LEU A 799 -24.02 -1.63 -31.60
CA LEU A 799 -24.20 -1.04 -30.28
C LEU A 799 -23.83 0.44 -30.30
N THR A 800 -24.47 1.25 -29.46
CA THR A 800 -24.13 2.66 -29.33
C THR A 800 -22.71 2.78 -28.79
N GLN A 801 -21.92 3.66 -29.39
CA GLN A 801 -20.54 3.91 -28.98
C GLN A 801 -20.49 5.00 -27.90
N LYS A 802 -21.43 4.91 -26.96
CA LYS A 802 -21.55 5.77 -25.79
C LYS A 802 -21.46 4.94 -24.51
N HIS A 803 -22.12 5.32 -23.42
CA HIS A 803 -22.02 4.57 -22.16
C HIS A 803 -22.65 3.17 -22.25
N ASN A 804 -21.82 2.16 -22.03
CA ASN A 804 -22.18 0.77 -21.82
C ASN A 804 -21.61 0.31 -20.47
N GLY A 805 -22.42 -0.21 -19.56
CA GLY A 805 -21.93 -0.65 -18.25
C GLY A 805 -22.99 -1.26 -17.32
N ASN A 806 -22.67 -1.34 -16.02
CA ASN A 806 -23.37 -2.18 -15.05
C ASN A 806 -23.63 -3.62 -15.58
N PRO A 807 -22.58 -4.36 -15.96
CA PRO A 807 -22.73 -5.69 -16.53
C PRO A 807 -23.05 -6.75 -15.47
N ALA A 808 -23.87 -7.74 -15.82
CA ALA A 808 -24.17 -8.92 -15.01
C ALA A 808 -24.08 -10.21 -15.84
N TRP A 809 -23.45 -11.24 -15.27
CA TRP A 809 -23.29 -12.55 -15.89
C TRP A 809 -24.54 -13.40 -15.76
N HIS A 810 -24.94 -14.01 -16.87
CA HIS A 810 -25.88 -15.11 -16.82
C HIS A 810 -25.20 -16.34 -16.16
N PRO A 811 -25.89 -17.11 -15.29
CA PRO A 811 -25.31 -18.28 -14.63
C PRO A 811 -24.77 -19.36 -15.58
N SER A 812 -25.29 -19.43 -16.82
CA SER A 812 -24.75 -20.33 -17.86
C SER A 812 -23.39 -19.91 -18.40
N GLY A 813 -22.87 -18.73 -18.06
CA GLY A 813 -21.62 -18.17 -18.58
C GLY A 813 -21.63 -17.82 -20.07
N GLU A 814 -22.78 -17.91 -20.74
CA GLU A 814 -22.91 -17.69 -22.19
C GLU A 814 -23.37 -16.28 -22.54
N TYR A 815 -23.96 -15.56 -21.58
CA TYR A 815 -24.56 -14.25 -21.80
C TYR A 815 -24.18 -13.24 -20.73
N ILE A 816 -24.18 -11.96 -21.13
CA ILE A 816 -23.95 -10.81 -20.25
C ILE A 816 -25.10 -9.81 -20.48
N LEU A 817 -25.78 -9.43 -19.42
CA LEU A 817 -26.79 -8.38 -19.40
C LEU A 817 -26.14 -7.06 -19.01
N PHE A 818 -26.56 -5.96 -19.62
CA PHE A 818 -25.97 -4.65 -19.34
C PHE A 818 -26.88 -3.49 -19.72
N GLN A 819 -26.53 -2.31 -19.22
CA GLN A 819 -27.13 -1.04 -19.59
C GLN A 819 -26.37 -0.43 -20.78
N SER A 820 -27.10 0.07 -21.77
CA SER A 820 -26.55 0.83 -22.89
C SER A 820 -27.31 2.14 -23.11
N GLU A 821 -26.57 3.24 -23.24
CA GLU A 821 -27.09 4.58 -23.52
C GLU A 821 -27.74 4.66 -24.91
N MET A 822 -28.84 5.40 -25.01
CA MET A 822 -29.51 5.69 -26.27
C MET A 822 -28.63 6.53 -27.22
N GLU A 823 -28.71 6.22 -28.51
CA GLU A 823 -27.98 6.94 -29.57
C GLU A 823 -28.31 8.45 -29.59
N SER A 824 -29.56 8.81 -29.31
CA SER A 824 -30.01 10.20 -29.24
C SER A 824 -31.00 10.41 -28.08
N HIS A 825 -30.77 11.45 -27.28
CA HIS A 825 -31.66 11.90 -26.20
C HIS A 825 -31.42 13.39 -25.89
N ILE A 826 -32.36 14.04 -25.20
CA ILE A 826 -32.34 15.51 -25.02
C ILE A 826 -31.39 16.02 -23.93
N GLY A 827 -30.68 15.12 -23.22
CA GLY A 827 -29.87 15.45 -22.05
C GLY A 827 -28.39 15.13 -22.20
N SER A 828 -27.62 15.34 -21.14
CA SER A 828 -26.18 15.01 -21.12
C SER A 828 -25.95 13.53 -20.86
N SER A 829 -25.03 12.91 -21.61
CA SER A 829 -24.57 11.53 -21.40
C SER A 829 -23.99 11.30 -20.00
N LYS A 830 -23.59 12.36 -19.27
CA LYS A 830 -23.15 12.26 -17.87
C LYS A 830 -24.18 11.52 -16.98
N PHE A 831 -25.47 11.73 -17.22
CA PHE A 831 -26.52 11.06 -16.44
C PHE A 831 -26.86 9.64 -16.94
N SER A 832 -26.26 9.25 -18.07
CA SER A 832 -26.34 7.90 -18.64
C SER A 832 -25.13 7.04 -18.25
N GLU A 833 -24.18 7.59 -17.49
CA GLU A 833 -23.03 6.84 -16.96
C GLU A 833 -23.51 5.63 -16.13
N PRO A 834 -22.71 4.55 -16.07
CA PRO A 834 -22.98 3.46 -15.13
C PRO A 834 -23.13 4.00 -13.70
N GLY A 835 -24.16 3.54 -12.99
CA GLY A 835 -24.58 4.09 -11.69
C GLY A 835 -25.57 5.26 -11.72
N SER A 836 -26.05 5.71 -12.89
CA SER A 836 -27.11 6.74 -13.00
C SER A 836 -28.32 6.30 -13.83
N GLY A 837 -28.10 5.63 -14.96
CA GLY A 837 -29.15 4.91 -15.67
C GLY A 837 -30.16 5.72 -16.49
N LEU A 838 -30.01 7.05 -16.61
CA LEU A 838 -30.93 7.85 -17.45
C LEU A 838 -30.68 7.57 -18.94
N TRP A 839 -31.76 7.58 -19.74
CA TRP A 839 -31.71 7.33 -21.19
C TRP A 839 -30.95 6.06 -21.58
N CYS A 840 -31.12 5.02 -20.78
CA CYS A 840 -30.50 3.73 -20.99
C CYS A 840 -31.53 2.64 -21.26
N ASN A 841 -31.16 1.65 -22.05
CA ASN A 841 -31.94 0.44 -22.29
C ASN A 841 -31.17 -0.79 -21.81
N LEU A 842 -31.90 -1.86 -21.50
CA LEU A 842 -31.32 -3.16 -21.24
C LEU A 842 -30.91 -3.83 -22.55
N TYR A 843 -29.70 -4.37 -22.55
CA TYR A 843 -29.18 -5.19 -23.62
C TYR A 843 -28.65 -6.50 -23.07
N LEU A 844 -28.84 -7.56 -23.84
CA LEU A 844 -28.18 -8.84 -23.65
C LEU A 844 -27.12 -9.00 -24.73
N MET A 845 -25.96 -9.55 -24.38
CA MET A 845 -24.96 -10.00 -25.35
C MET A 845 -24.53 -11.42 -25.08
N THR A 846 -23.95 -12.04 -26.11
CA THR A 846 -23.14 -13.26 -25.96
C THR A 846 -21.85 -12.95 -25.20
N SER A 847 -21.33 -13.92 -24.46
CA SER A 847 -20.11 -13.80 -23.64
C SER A 847 -18.83 -13.44 -24.42
N ASP A 848 -18.85 -13.61 -25.75
CA ASP A 848 -17.77 -13.21 -26.65
C ASP A 848 -18.00 -11.84 -27.33
N GLY A 849 -19.10 -11.16 -27.02
CA GLY A 849 -19.42 -9.84 -27.55
C GLY A 849 -19.73 -9.82 -29.04
N LYS A 850 -20.18 -10.93 -29.64
CA LYS A 850 -20.46 -11.00 -31.09
C LYS A 850 -21.91 -10.78 -31.49
N LYS A 851 -22.84 -11.02 -30.56
CA LYS A 851 -24.29 -10.86 -30.78
C LYS A 851 -24.90 -10.06 -29.64
N PHE A 852 -25.81 -9.15 -29.98
CA PHE A 852 -26.46 -8.21 -29.08
C PHE A 852 -27.96 -8.19 -29.33
N TRP A 853 -28.74 -8.05 -28.26
CA TRP A 853 -30.19 -7.93 -28.30
C TRP A 853 -30.65 -6.82 -27.36
N LYS A 854 -31.46 -5.90 -27.89
CA LYS A 854 -32.11 -4.85 -27.10
C LYS A 854 -33.37 -5.42 -26.44
N LEU A 855 -33.44 -5.43 -25.12
CA LEU A 855 -34.54 -6.01 -24.35
C LEU A 855 -35.62 -4.99 -23.95
N THR A 856 -35.27 -3.70 -23.88
CA THR A 856 -36.21 -2.62 -23.59
C THR A 856 -36.03 -1.47 -24.57
N ASP A 857 -37.09 -0.68 -24.81
CA ASP A 857 -37.05 0.47 -25.72
C ASP A 857 -37.79 1.68 -25.11
N TYR A 858 -37.11 2.40 -24.21
CA TYR A 858 -37.67 3.57 -23.54
C TYR A 858 -37.60 4.84 -24.38
N SER A 859 -38.45 5.82 -24.07
CA SER A 859 -38.48 7.12 -24.75
C SER A 859 -37.24 7.97 -24.41
N SER A 860 -36.68 8.64 -25.41
CA SER A 860 -35.52 9.53 -25.28
C SER A 860 -35.86 10.97 -24.84
N GLY A 861 -37.10 11.17 -24.38
CA GLY A 861 -37.67 12.47 -24.04
C GLY A 861 -37.20 13.05 -22.70
N GLY A 862 -37.78 14.18 -22.31
CA GLY A 862 -37.39 14.93 -21.10
C GLY A 862 -37.79 14.30 -19.77
N GLU A 863 -38.48 13.16 -19.83
CA GLU A 863 -38.77 12.36 -18.65
C GLU A 863 -37.53 11.65 -18.13
N GLY A 864 -36.51 11.42 -18.98
CA GLY A 864 -35.30 10.70 -18.59
C GLY A 864 -35.56 9.25 -18.22
N ARG A 865 -36.46 8.57 -18.93
CA ARG A 865 -36.73 7.14 -18.75
C ARG A 865 -35.46 6.33 -19.01
N GLY A 866 -35.24 5.29 -18.23
CA GLY A 866 -34.09 4.42 -18.37
C GLY A 866 -34.04 3.32 -17.33
N VAL A 867 -32.94 2.58 -17.34
CA VAL A 867 -32.71 1.41 -16.48
C VAL A 867 -31.41 1.56 -15.72
N LEU A 868 -31.34 0.94 -14.55
CA LEU A 868 -30.17 0.96 -13.71
C LEU A 868 -29.95 -0.42 -13.06
N HIS A 869 -28.67 -0.78 -12.99
CA HIS A 869 -28.12 -1.90 -12.22
C HIS A 869 -28.86 -3.25 -12.38
N PRO A 870 -28.84 -3.88 -13.58
CA PRO A 870 -29.58 -5.10 -13.84
C PRO A 870 -28.89 -6.38 -13.33
N HIS A 871 -29.66 -7.41 -12.98
CA HIS A 871 -29.17 -8.68 -12.39
C HIS A 871 -29.94 -9.90 -12.91
N PHE A 872 -29.29 -11.06 -12.90
CA PHE A 872 -29.93 -12.36 -13.15
C PHE A 872 -30.35 -13.06 -11.86
N SER A 873 -31.44 -13.84 -11.92
CA SER A 873 -31.71 -14.84 -10.89
C SER A 873 -30.66 -15.97 -10.95
N PRO A 874 -30.34 -16.62 -9.82
CA PRO A 874 -29.40 -17.75 -9.76
C PRO A 874 -29.69 -18.89 -10.74
N ASP A 875 -30.96 -19.11 -11.11
CA ASP A 875 -31.36 -20.12 -12.09
C ASP A 875 -31.30 -19.63 -13.56
N GLY A 876 -30.99 -18.34 -13.78
CA GLY A 876 -30.89 -17.69 -15.09
C GLY A 876 -32.22 -17.36 -15.76
N LYS A 877 -33.35 -17.70 -15.15
CA LYS A 877 -34.67 -17.59 -15.80
C LYS A 877 -35.32 -16.22 -15.68
N ARG A 878 -34.87 -15.39 -14.74
CA ARG A 878 -35.43 -14.07 -14.49
C ARG A 878 -34.36 -13.00 -14.47
N ILE A 879 -34.79 -11.79 -14.82
CA ILE A 879 -33.98 -10.58 -14.77
C ILE A 879 -34.63 -9.59 -13.80
N LEU A 880 -33.82 -8.91 -13.01
CA LEU A 880 -34.16 -7.81 -12.11
C LEU A 880 -33.49 -6.52 -12.61
N TRP A 881 -34.20 -5.39 -12.60
CA TRP A 881 -33.60 -4.07 -12.83
C TRP A 881 -34.41 -2.97 -12.15
N ALA A 882 -33.75 -1.83 -11.91
CA ALA A 882 -34.43 -0.60 -11.53
C ALA A 882 -34.85 0.16 -12.80
N GLU A 883 -36.11 0.58 -12.89
CA GLU A 883 -36.63 1.41 -13.97
C GLU A 883 -37.02 2.79 -13.44
N ARG A 884 -36.58 3.84 -14.12
CA ARG A 884 -37.00 5.21 -13.79
C ARG A 884 -38.41 5.47 -14.31
N VAL A 885 -39.33 5.90 -13.44
CA VAL A 885 -40.77 6.04 -13.75
C VAL A 885 -41.30 7.48 -13.66
N GLY A 886 -40.54 8.46 -13.13
CA GLY A 886 -40.99 9.84 -12.91
C GLY A 886 -40.04 10.97 -13.39
N ASN A 887 -40.55 12.20 -13.44
CA ASN A 887 -39.93 13.39 -14.10
C ASN A 887 -39.00 14.24 -13.20
N LEU A 888 -38.06 14.95 -13.85
CA LEU A 888 -37.03 15.86 -13.29
C LEU A 888 -37.55 17.22 -12.72
N LYS A 889 -38.78 17.32 -12.20
CA LYS A 889 -39.37 18.61 -11.75
C LYS A 889 -39.69 18.62 -10.25
N GLY A 890 -39.49 19.78 -9.59
CA GLY A 890 -39.86 20.03 -8.20
C GLY A 890 -38.97 19.30 -7.18
N ALA A 891 -39.49 19.02 -5.97
CA ALA A 891 -38.77 18.26 -4.92
C ALA A 891 -38.34 16.83 -5.33
N LYS A 892 -38.72 16.35 -6.53
CA LYS A 892 -38.25 15.11 -7.16
C LYS A 892 -36.96 15.31 -7.99
N GLN A 893 -36.28 16.46 -7.86
CA GLN A 893 -35.08 16.82 -8.62
C GLN A 893 -33.78 16.13 -8.20
N ASP A 894 -33.74 15.47 -7.03
CA ASP A 894 -32.52 14.82 -6.56
C ASP A 894 -32.14 13.64 -7.47
N TRP A 895 -32.69 12.44 -7.22
CA TRP A 895 -32.43 11.24 -8.05
C TRP A 895 -33.68 10.68 -8.75
N GLY A 896 -34.84 11.30 -8.53
CA GLY A 896 -36.11 10.93 -9.15
C GLY A 896 -36.77 9.68 -8.56
N GLU A 897 -37.86 9.25 -9.19
CA GLU A 897 -38.69 8.12 -8.75
C GLU A 897 -38.43 6.88 -9.61
N TRP A 898 -38.17 5.76 -8.95
CA TRP A 898 -37.80 4.49 -9.57
C TRP A 898 -38.79 3.38 -9.19
N ALA A 899 -38.75 2.27 -9.91
CA ALA A 899 -39.52 1.07 -9.64
C ALA A 899 -38.68 -0.18 -9.89
N LEU A 900 -38.87 -1.21 -9.06
CA LEU A 900 -38.20 -2.51 -9.24
C LEU A 900 -38.97 -3.31 -10.28
N LYS A 901 -38.26 -3.89 -11.24
CA LYS A 901 -38.83 -4.69 -12.32
C LYS A 901 -38.27 -6.10 -12.29
N VAL A 902 -39.15 -7.09 -12.39
CA VAL A 902 -38.76 -8.51 -12.52
C VAL A 902 -39.47 -9.09 -13.74
N ALA A 903 -38.74 -9.75 -14.62
CA ALA A 903 -39.30 -10.37 -15.82
C ALA A 903 -38.69 -11.75 -16.06
N ASP A 904 -39.43 -12.60 -16.76
CA ASP A 904 -38.91 -13.87 -17.25
C ASP A 904 -38.08 -13.62 -18.52
N LEU A 905 -36.89 -14.21 -18.59
CA LEU A 905 -36.06 -14.22 -19.80
C LEU A 905 -36.37 -15.48 -20.61
N ILE A 906 -36.93 -15.29 -21.79
CA ILE A 906 -37.30 -16.38 -22.70
C ILE A 906 -36.42 -16.32 -23.93
N PHE A 907 -35.90 -17.47 -24.35
CA PHE A 907 -35.25 -17.63 -25.64
C PHE A 907 -36.21 -18.33 -26.59
N ASP A 908 -36.48 -17.71 -27.74
CA ASP A 908 -37.30 -18.32 -28.77
C ASP A 908 -36.59 -19.52 -29.44
N LYS A 909 -37.27 -20.16 -30.39
CA LYS A 909 -36.75 -21.32 -31.15
C LYS A 909 -35.44 -21.00 -31.91
N ASP A 910 -35.21 -19.74 -32.24
CA ASP A 910 -34.06 -19.24 -32.99
C ASP A 910 -32.98 -18.66 -32.05
N GLN A 911 -33.14 -18.86 -30.73
CA GLN A 911 -32.27 -18.37 -29.65
C GLN A 911 -32.23 -16.84 -29.53
N ASN A 912 -33.29 -16.14 -29.93
CA ASN A 912 -33.44 -14.72 -29.62
C ASN A 912 -34.08 -14.55 -28.24
N PRO A 913 -33.47 -13.75 -27.35
CA PRO A 913 -34.02 -13.43 -26.05
C PRO A 913 -35.12 -12.37 -26.14
N HIS A 914 -36.16 -12.52 -25.32
CA HIS A 914 -37.14 -11.47 -25.04
C HIS A 914 -37.66 -11.59 -23.60
N LEU A 915 -38.34 -10.53 -23.13
CA LEU A 915 -38.89 -10.47 -21.78
C LEU A 915 -40.38 -10.81 -21.80
N GLU A 916 -40.81 -11.66 -20.86
CA GLU A 916 -42.22 -11.95 -20.59
C GLU A 916 -42.55 -11.71 -19.11
N ASN A 917 -43.86 -11.62 -18.79
CA ASN A 917 -44.38 -11.54 -17.42
C ASN A 917 -43.74 -10.44 -16.55
N ILE A 918 -43.50 -9.25 -17.14
CA ILE A 918 -42.87 -8.12 -16.44
C ILE A 918 -43.74 -7.67 -15.26
N LYS A 919 -43.23 -7.87 -14.04
CA LYS A 919 -43.83 -7.39 -12.78
C LYS A 919 -43.13 -6.11 -12.34
N THR A 920 -43.92 -5.18 -11.77
CA THR A 920 -43.44 -3.91 -11.22
C THR A 920 -43.73 -3.86 -9.73
N PHE A 921 -42.72 -3.51 -8.92
CA PHE A 921 -42.85 -3.32 -7.48
C PHE A 921 -42.43 -1.90 -7.09
N GLN A 922 -43.25 -1.25 -6.27
CA GLN A 922 -42.99 0.05 -5.65
C GLN A 922 -43.28 -0.07 -4.15
N PRO A 923 -42.36 -0.68 -3.38
CA PRO A 923 -42.63 -1.00 -1.98
C PRO A 923 -42.57 0.22 -1.03
N ALA A 924 -42.04 1.35 -1.50
CA ALA A 924 -41.95 2.56 -0.68
C ALA A 924 -43.30 3.29 -0.58
N GLU A 925 -43.58 3.86 0.60
CA GLU A 925 -44.79 4.66 0.84
C GLU A 925 -44.76 6.04 0.16
N GLN A 926 -43.59 6.43 -0.37
CA GLN A 926 -43.33 7.70 -1.03
C GLN A 926 -42.54 7.47 -2.34
N PRO A 927 -42.54 8.44 -3.28
CA PRO A 927 -41.59 8.44 -4.38
C PRO A 927 -40.16 8.31 -3.84
N ALA A 928 -39.50 7.21 -4.18
CA ALA A 928 -38.21 6.84 -3.64
C ALA A 928 -37.22 6.49 -4.75
N PHE A 929 -35.95 6.63 -4.42
CA PHE A 929 -34.87 5.98 -5.15
C PHE A 929 -34.91 4.48 -4.82
N LEU A 930 -34.76 3.66 -5.85
CA LEU A 930 -34.75 2.20 -5.78
C LEU A 930 -33.66 1.73 -6.73
N GLU A 931 -32.56 1.19 -6.21
CA GLU A 931 -31.52 0.54 -7.01
C GLU A 931 -31.42 -0.94 -6.66
N THR A 932 -31.40 -1.79 -7.68
CA THR A 932 -31.38 -3.26 -7.54
C THR A 932 -29.97 -3.80 -7.35
N HIS A 933 -29.79 -4.78 -6.46
CA HIS A 933 -28.48 -5.42 -6.21
C HIS A 933 -28.48 -6.93 -6.46
N GLY A 934 -29.64 -7.59 -6.54
CA GLY A 934 -29.70 -8.99 -6.96
C GLY A 934 -30.81 -9.80 -6.32
N PHE A 935 -30.68 -11.13 -6.40
CA PHE A 935 -31.61 -12.11 -5.84
C PHE A 935 -30.99 -12.83 -4.64
N SER A 936 -31.83 -13.36 -3.75
CA SER A 936 -31.39 -14.40 -2.81
C SER A 936 -31.00 -15.68 -3.58
N PRO A 937 -30.12 -16.54 -3.02
CA PRO A 937 -29.66 -17.76 -3.73
C PRO A 937 -30.78 -18.73 -4.12
N ASP A 938 -31.90 -18.72 -3.40
CA ASP A 938 -33.11 -19.50 -3.71
C ASP A 938 -34.08 -18.80 -4.67
N SER A 939 -33.72 -17.60 -5.16
CA SER A 939 -34.51 -16.74 -6.05
C SER A 939 -35.89 -16.31 -5.52
N ARG A 940 -36.13 -16.38 -4.20
CA ARG A 940 -37.41 -15.99 -3.60
C ARG A 940 -37.48 -14.51 -3.22
N LYS A 941 -36.35 -13.94 -2.82
CA LYS A 941 -36.21 -12.52 -2.47
C LYS A 941 -35.37 -11.78 -3.50
N ILE A 942 -35.60 -10.47 -3.59
CA ILE A 942 -34.67 -9.51 -4.20
C ILE A 942 -34.09 -8.60 -3.12
N ILE A 943 -32.86 -8.13 -3.33
CA ILE A 943 -32.17 -7.17 -2.47
C ILE A 943 -31.87 -5.88 -3.25
N PHE A 944 -32.09 -4.73 -2.60
CA PHE A 944 -32.03 -3.40 -3.21
C PHE A 944 -31.76 -2.33 -2.13
N CYS A 945 -31.35 -1.12 -2.51
CA CYS A 945 -31.34 0.04 -1.60
C CYS A 945 -32.56 0.94 -1.82
N SER A 946 -32.98 1.65 -0.76
CA SER A 946 -34.02 2.67 -0.88
C SER A 946 -34.05 3.65 0.29
N ASN A 947 -34.46 4.89 0.02
CA ASN A 947 -34.89 5.85 1.05
C ASN A 947 -36.35 5.58 1.46
N ILE A 948 -36.60 4.38 1.97
CA ILE A 948 -37.94 3.83 2.16
C ILE A 948 -38.72 4.51 3.29
N LYS A 949 -38.02 5.15 4.24
CA LYS A 949 -38.66 5.84 5.37
C LYS A 949 -39.18 7.20 4.96
N LYS A 950 -40.37 7.53 5.46
CA LYS A 950 -40.96 8.85 5.26
C LYS A 950 -40.03 9.97 5.72
N GLY A 951 -39.72 10.90 4.82
CA GLY A 951 -38.85 12.05 5.10
C GLY A 951 -37.34 11.77 5.04
N GLN A 952 -36.94 10.54 4.71
CA GLN A 952 -35.54 10.17 4.49
C GLN A 952 -35.03 10.80 3.20
N HIS A 953 -33.86 11.44 3.27
CA HIS A 953 -33.22 12.06 2.11
C HIS A 953 -32.75 10.99 1.11
N CYS A 954 -32.64 11.31 -0.19
CA CYS A 954 -32.22 10.36 -1.20
C CYS A 954 -30.81 9.79 -1.00
N THR A 955 -29.96 10.45 -0.19
CA THR A 955 -28.63 9.96 0.20
C THR A 955 -28.63 9.20 1.52
N GLY A 956 -29.72 9.24 2.27
CA GLY A 956 -29.96 8.36 3.41
C GLY A 956 -30.72 7.15 2.90
N ILE A 957 -30.02 6.06 2.59
CA ILE A 957 -30.61 4.91 1.92
C ILE A 957 -30.28 3.65 2.70
N ASP A 958 -31.26 2.77 2.81
CA ASP A 958 -31.14 1.53 3.55
C ASP A 958 -31.15 0.32 2.63
N ILE A 959 -30.52 -0.78 3.06
CA ILE A 959 -30.64 -2.08 2.38
C ILE A 959 -31.98 -2.72 2.75
N CYS A 960 -32.74 -3.08 1.73
CA CYS A 960 -34.05 -3.73 1.85
C CYS A 960 -34.06 -5.08 1.12
N THR A 961 -34.94 -5.98 1.57
CA THR A 961 -35.34 -7.16 0.80
C THR A 961 -36.84 -7.19 0.55
N LEU A 962 -37.24 -7.75 -0.60
CA LEU A 962 -38.63 -7.95 -0.97
C LEU A 962 -38.86 -9.42 -1.37
N GLU A 963 -39.80 -10.07 -0.70
CA GLU A 963 -40.27 -11.41 -1.05
C GLU A 963 -41.19 -11.35 -2.29
N LEU A 964 -40.82 -12.01 -3.38
CA LEU A 964 -41.47 -11.84 -4.68
C LEU A 964 -42.90 -12.40 -4.74
N GLU A 965 -43.20 -13.43 -3.95
CA GLU A 965 -44.54 -14.05 -3.94
C GLU A 965 -45.53 -13.28 -3.06
N THR A 966 -45.08 -12.80 -1.90
CA THR A 966 -45.94 -12.18 -0.90
C THR A 966 -45.94 -10.65 -0.94
N GLY A 967 -44.94 -10.05 -1.58
CA GLY A 967 -44.69 -8.61 -1.52
C GLY A 967 -44.20 -8.13 -0.16
N LYS A 968 -43.82 -9.03 0.75
CA LYS A 968 -43.33 -8.67 2.09
C LYS A 968 -41.98 -7.95 1.98
N LEU A 969 -41.94 -6.72 2.48
CA LEU A 969 -40.75 -5.88 2.58
C LEU A 969 -40.08 -6.03 3.95
N GLU A 970 -38.75 -6.11 3.97
CA GLU A 970 -37.93 -6.09 5.19
C GLU A 970 -36.80 -5.06 5.03
N ASN A 971 -36.72 -4.07 5.93
CA ASN A 971 -35.59 -3.13 6.00
C ASN A 971 -34.50 -3.74 6.88
N LEU A 972 -33.31 -3.97 6.32
CA LEU A 972 -32.21 -4.67 6.99
C LEU A 972 -31.28 -3.72 7.74
N THR A 973 -31.02 -2.50 7.24
CA THR A 973 -30.08 -1.57 7.90
C THR A 973 -30.75 -0.53 8.79
N ASP A 974 -31.97 -0.12 8.45
CA ASP A 974 -32.83 0.73 9.28
C ASP A 974 -32.14 2.00 9.82
N SER A 975 -31.28 2.63 9.01
CA SER A 975 -30.65 3.92 9.29
C SER A 975 -31.53 5.08 8.76
N PHE A 976 -31.28 6.32 9.16
CA PHE A 976 -32.00 7.48 8.57
C PHE A 976 -31.08 8.37 7.74
N PHE A 977 -29.80 8.42 8.09
CA PHE A 977 -28.82 9.31 7.48
C PHE A 977 -27.69 8.56 6.79
N ASP A 978 -27.51 7.28 7.07
CA ASP A 978 -26.41 6.52 6.50
C ASP A 978 -26.73 6.16 5.05
N TRP A 979 -25.68 6.09 4.24
CA TRP A 979 -25.74 5.65 2.87
C TRP A 979 -25.35 4.18 2.82
N ASP A 980 -26.34 3.29 2.67
CA ASP A 980 -26.15 1.87 2.45
C ASP A 980 -26.52 1.47 1.01
N GLU A 981 -25.58 0.88 0.27
CA GLU A 981 -25.77 0.49 -1.14
C GLU A 981 -24.96 -0.77 -1.53
N HIS A 982 -25.16 -1.26 -2.75
CA HIS A 982 -24.42 -2.38 -3.35
C HIS A 982 -24.41 -3.65 -2.49
N ALA A 983 -25.59 -4.11 -2.06
CA ALA A 983 -25.73 -5.24 -1.14
C ALA A 983 -25.90 -6.58 -1.85
N HIS A 984 -25.01 -7.55 -1.58
CA HIS A 984 -25.05 -8.88 -2.20
C HIS A 984 -25.04 -10.01 -1.17
N PHE A 985 -25.92 -11.00 -1.36
CA PHE A 985 -25.89 -12.26 -0.62
C PHE A 985 -24.61 -13.04 -0.93
N SER A 986 -24.04 -13.69 0.08
CA SER A 986 -23.01 -14.70 -0.12
C SER A 986 -23.57 -15.88 -0.93
N PRO A 987 -22.72 -16.63 -1.67
CA PRO A 987 -23.18 -17.76 -2.47
C PRO A 987 -23.92 -18.85 -1.67
N ASP A 988 -23.60 -19.00 -0.38
CA ASP A 988 -24.27 -19.93 0.54
C ASP A 988 -25.54 -19.35 1.19
N GLY A 989 -25.85 -18.07 0.93
CA GLY A 989 -27.04 -17.37 1.43
C GLY A 989 -27.03 -17.04 2.92
N LYS A 990 -25.90 -17.19 3.61
CA LYS A 990 -25.82 -16.95 5.07
C LYS A 990 -25.48 -15.53 5.44
N ARG A 991 -24.82 -14.78 4.55
CA ARG A 991 -24.30 -13.44 4.83
C ARG A 991 -24.69 -12.47 3.73
N ILE A 992 -24.65 -11.18 4.04
CA ILE A 992 -24.79 -10.08 3.08
C ILE A 992 -23.59 -9.14 3.30
N VAL A 993 -23.01 -8.65 2.21
CA VAL A 993 -22.02 -7.55 2.23
C VAL A 993 -22.59 -6.35 1.50
N TRP A 994 -22.24 -5.16 1.96
CA TRP A 994 -22.69 -3.90 1.37
C TRP A 994 -21.70 -2.78 1.69
N MET A 995 -21.78 -1.66 0.98
CA MET A 995 -21.03 -0.45 1.31
C MET A 995 -21.86 0.46 2.22
N CYS A 996 -21.23 1.07 3.21
CA CYS A 996 -21.91 1.85 4.25
C CYS A 996 -21.09 3.08 4.65
N SER A 997 -21.77 4.20 4.88
CA SER A 997 -21.17 5.44 5.40
C SER A 997 -21.21 5.58 6.93
N ALA A 998 -21.73 4.59 7.66
CA ALA A 998 -21.91 4.68 9.10
C ALA A 998 -20.57 4.98 9.82
N GLY A 999 -20.62 5.94 10.73
CA GLY A 999 -19.43 6.49 11.41
C GLY A 999 -18.84 7.73 10.74
N TYR A 1000 -19.26 8.05 9.50
CA TYR A 1000 -18.84 9.25 8.79
C TYR A 1000 -19.92 10.32 8.75
N LYS A 1001 -19.49 11.58 8.91
CA LYS A 1001 -20.35 12.73 8.67
C LYS A 1001 -20.25 13.10 7.20
N PHE A 1002 -21.38 13.18 6.51
CA PHE A 1002 -21.45 13.72 5.17
C PHE A 1002 -22.65 14.65 5.01
N THR A 1003 -22.58 15.55 4.02
CA THR A 1003 -23.63 16.54 3.77
C THR A 1003 -24.75 15.90 2.95
N ALA A 1004 -26.00 15.95 3.45
CA ALA A 1004 -27.17 15.53 2.69
C ALA A 1004 -27.47 16.51 1.55
N ASP A 1005 -26.73 16.37 0.45
CA ASP A 1005 -26.84 17.15 -0.79
C ASP A 1005 -26.56 16.22 -1.98
N SER A 1006 -27.61 15.96 -2.76
CA SER A 1006 -27.58 15.04 -3.91
C SER A 1006 -26.61 15.48 -5.01
N LEU A 1007 -26.42 16.79 -5.21
CA LEU A 1007 -25.50 17.34 -6.21
C LEU A 1007 -24.05 17.26 -5.75
N LYS A 1008 -23.80 17.55 -4.47
CA LYS A 1008 -22.45 17.43 -3.88
C LYS A 1008 -22.00 15.98 -3.84
N SER A 1009 -22.90 15.06 -3.50
CA SER A 1009 -22.64 13.62 -3.34
C SER A 1009 -22.05 12.96 -4.58
N VAL A 1010 -22.46 13.40 -5.77
CA VAL A 1010 -22.00 12.87 -7.07
C VAL A 1010 -20.91 13.74 -7.73
N SER A 1011 -20.31 14.66 -6.97
CA SER A 1011 -19.30 15.61 -7.45
C SER A 1011 -17.88 15.25 -6.98
N LYS A 1012 -16.88 15.90 -7.56
CA LYS A 1012 -15.48 15.83 -7.09
C LYS A 1012 -15.27 16.46 -5.70
N GLU A 1013 -16.24 17.24 -5.21
CA GLU A 1013 -16.24 17.90 -3.90
C GLU A 1013 -17.07 17.14 -2.86
N THR A 1014 -17.47 15.90 -3.18
CA THR A 1014 -18.20 15.02 -2.26
C THR A 1014 -17.44 14.86 -0.95
N ASP A 1015 -18.16 14.81 0.17
CA ASP A 1015 -17.64 14.46 1.50
C ASP A 1015 -18.05 13.04 1.92
N VAL A 1016 -18.62 12.25 1.00
CA VAL A 1016 -19.01 10.86 1.22
C VAL A 1016 -17.77 10.00 1.47
N HIS A 1017 -17.80 9.22 2.54
CA HIS A 1017 -16.82 8.20 2.88
C HIS A 1017 -17.60 6.91 3.15
N THR A 1018 -17.20 5.81 2.53
CA THR A 1018 -17.86 4.51 2.73
C THR A 1018 -16.82 3.41 2.83
N ASP A 1019 -17.18 2.37 3.59
CA ASP A 1019 -16.40 1.16 3.74
C ASP A 1019 -17.27 -0.07 3.54
N LEU A 1020 -16.65 -1.24 3.39
CA LEU A 1020 -17.38 -2.50 3.23
C LEU A 1020 -17.81 -3.04 4.60
N TRP A 1021 -19.05 -3.51 4.68
CA TRP A 1021 -19.67 -4.09 5.87
C TRP A 1021 -20.24 -5.48 5.58
N MET A 1022 -20.51 -6.24 6.64
CA MET A 1022 -21.10 -7.58 6.59
C MET A 1022 -22.14 -7.79 7.69
N MET A 1023 -23.17 -8.55 7.38
CA MET A 1023 -24.25 -8.96 8.29
C MET A 1023 -24.70 -10.37 7.96
N ASP A 1024 -25.43 -10.98 8.89
CA ASP A 1024 -26.15 -12.21 8.61
C ASP A 1024 -27.29 -11.94 7.61
N ALA A 1025 -27.71 -12.97 6.88
CA ALA A 1025 -28.78 -12.85 5.88
C ALA A 1025 -30.14 -12.39 6.44
N ASP A 1026 -30.33 -12.41 7.76
CA ASP A 1026 -31.52 -11.90 8.44
C ASP A 1026 -31.39 -10.42 8.90
N GLY A 1027 -30.26 -9.77 8.59
CA GLY A 1027 -29.98 -8.38 8.94
C GLY A 1027 -29.28 -8.17 10.30
N LYS A 1028 -28.97 -9.23 11.05
CA LYS A 1028 -28.29 -9.12 12.37
C LYS A 1028 -26.77 -9.13 12.25
N ASN A 1029 -26.09 -8.89 13.37
CA ASN A 1029 -24.63 -9.01 13.52
C ASN A 1029 -23.83 -8.16 12.51
N LYS A 1030 -24.29 -6.93 12.28
CA LYS A 1030 -23.62 -5.96 11.40
C LYS A 1030 -22.24 -5.61 11.93
N ARG A 1031 -21.23 -5.74 11.08
CA ARG A 1031 -19.85 -5.35 11.39
C ARG A 1031 -19.17 -4.74 10.18
N ARG A 1032 -18.35 -3.73 10.44
CA ARG A 1032 -17.46 -3.14 9.45
C ARG A 1032 -16.32 -4.09 9.13
N LEU A 1033 -16.02 -4.26 7.85
CA LEU A 1033 -14.93 -5.11 7.38
C LEU A 1033 -13.66 -4.31 7.06
N THR A 1034 -13.80 -3.16 6.40
CA THR A 1034 -12.66 -2.36 5.92
C THR A 1034 -12.58 -0.99 6.58
N TYR A 1035 -11.38 -0.42 6.59
CA TYR A 1035 -11.08 0.87 7.17
C TYR A 1035 -10.27 1.77 6.21
N PHE A 1036 -10.65 1.83 4.93
CA PHE A 1036 -9.93 2.61 3.91
C PHE A 1036 -9.85 4.11 4.22
N ASN A 1037 -10.81 4.59 5.02
CA ASN A 1037 -10.98 5.98 5.39
C ASN A 1037 -10.46 6.33 6.80
N GLU A 1038 -10.07 5.35 7.62
CA GLU A 1038 -9.59 5.61 8.99
C GLU A 1038 -8.07 5.58 9.07
N LYS A 1039 -7.49 6.71 9.45
CA LYS A 1039 -6.05 6.81 9.66
C LYS A 1039 -5.63 5.81 10.74
N GLY A 1040 -4.43 5.24 10.59
CA GLY A 1040 -3.88 4.22 11.49
C GLY A 1040 -4.10 2.80 10.98
N HIS A 1041 -5.21 2.53 10.30
CA HIS A 1041 -5.45 1.21 9.70
C HIS A 1041 -4.51 0.93 8.52
N PRO A 1042 -4.01 -0.31 8.32
CA PRO A 1042 -3.04 -0.60 7.27
C PRO A 1042 -3.60 -0.28 5.88
N GLU A 1043 -4.89 -0.55 5.67
CA GLU A 1043 -5.62 -0.30 4.43
C GLU A 1043 -6.00 1.17 4.21
N TYR A 1044 -5.67 2.09 5.12
CA TYR A 1044 -5.95 3.51 4.95
C TYR A 1044 -5.34 4.08 3.66
N ILE A 1045 -6.18 4.56 2.75
CA ILE A 1045 -5.75 5.16 1.47
C ILE A 1045 -6.33 6.57 1.27
N GLY A 1046 -6.87 7.16 2.34
CA GLY A 1046 -7.43 8.50 2.33
C GLY A 1046 -8.91 8.50 1.99
N HIS A 1047 -9.38 9.59 1.39
CA HIS A 1047 -10.80 9.78 1.07
C HIS A 1047 -11.25 8.78 0.01
N THR A 1048 -12.05 7.82 0.45
CA THR A 1048 -12.37 6.59 -0.26
C THR A 1048 -13.86 6.30 -0.18
N ILE A 1049 -14.42 5.90 -1.32
CA ILE A 1049 -15.77 5.38 -1.44
C ILE A 1049 -15.64 3.92 -1.88
N CYS A 1050 -15.98 2.99 -0.99
CA CYS A 1050 -16.35 1.64 -1.39
C CYS A 1050 -17.68 1.73 -2.13
N ALA A 1051 -17.70 1.26 -3.37
CA ALA A 1051 -18.89 1.31 -4.22
C ALA A 1051 -19.37 -0.13 -4.46
N ASP A 1052 -19.43 -0.53 -5.73
CA ASP A 1052 -19.97 -1.82 -6.13
C ASP A 1052 -19.10 -3.01 -5.72
N ASN A 1053 -19.70 -4.20 -5.59
CA ASN A 1053 -18.97 -5.41 -5.23
C ASN A 1053 -19.65 -6.67 -5.74
N CYS A 1054 -18.87 -7.75 -5.85
CA CYS A 1054 -19.42 -9.08 -6.11
C CYS A 1054 -18.63 -10.15 -5.35
N TRP A 1055 -19.33 -11.22 -4.99
CA TRP A 1055 -18.72 -12.38 -4.36
C TRP A 1055 -17.95 -13.22 -5.39
N ARG A 1056 -16.78 -13.73 -4.98
CA ARG A 1056 -16.20 -14.88 -5.65
C ARG A 1056 -17.16 -16.07 -5.49
N PRO A 1057 -17.37 -16.89 -6.52
CA PRO A 1057 -18.34 -17.99 -6.50
C PRO A 1057 -18.18 -19.00 -5.35
N ASP A 1058 -16.98 -19.15 -4.79
CA ASP A 1058 -16.71 -20.04 -3.65
C ASP A 1058 -16.99 -19.41 -2.28
N GLY A 1059 -17.39 -18.14 -2.23
CA GLY A 1059 -17.68 -17.39 -1.00
C GLY A 1059 -16.46 -16.99 -0.18
N LYS A 1060 -15.24 -17.18 -0.68
CA LYS A 1060 -13.98 -16.94 0.06
C LYS A 1060 -13.30 -15.61 -0.26
N ALA A 1061 -13.81 -14.87 -1.23
CA ALA A 1061 -13.32 -13.54 -1.55
C ALA A 1061 -14.44 -12.65 -2.09
N ILE A 1062 -14.23 -11.34 -2.02
CA ILE A 1062 -15.13 -10.32 -2.55
C ILE A 1062 -14.28 -9.42 -3.45
N ALA A 1063 -14.74 -9.18 -4.67
CA ALA A 1063 -14.17 -8.16 -5.53
C ALA A 1063 -14.93 -6.86 -5.30
N VAL A 1064 -14.23 -5.76 -5.02
CA VAL A 1064 -14.83 -4.50 -4.59
C VAL A 1064 -14.29 -3.37 -5.44
N LEU A 1065 -15.19 -2.57 -6.01
CA LEU A 1065 -14.88 -1.30 -6.63
C LEU A 1065 -14.63 -0.25 -5.54
N ILE A 1066 -13.49 0.40 -5.63
CA ILE A 1066 -13.08 1.48 -4.75
C ILE A 1066 -12.78 2.72 -5.59
N LEU A 1067 -13.27 3.87 -5.10
CA LEU A 1067 -13.04 5.18 -5.67
C LEU A 1067 -12.26 6.04 -4.68
N ASN A 1068 -11.07 6.49 -5.06
CA ASN A 1068 -10.32 7.46 -4.27
C ASN A 1068 -10.63 8.87 -4.76
N VAL A 1069 -11.37 9.65 -3.96
CA VAL A 1069 -11.91 10.95 -4.36
C VAL A 1069 -10.78 11.95 -4.65
N LYS A 1070 -9.73 11.95 -3.82
CA LYS A 1070 -8.60 12.90 -3.94
C LYS A 1070 -7.82 12.73 -5.24
N THR A 1071 -7.57 11.48 -5.64
CA THR A 1071 -6.81 11.16 -6.85
C THR A 1071 -7.70 10.95 -8.08
N SER A 1072 -9.01 10.84 -7.88
CA SER A 1072 -9.97 10.36 -8.89
C SER A 1072 -9.61 8.97 -9.44
N ALA A 1073 -8.86 8.17 -8.67
CA ALA A 1073 -8.49 6.81 -9.05
C ALA A 1073 -9.65 5.84 -8.80
N TRP A 1074 -9.87 4.95 -9.76
CA TRP A 1074 -10.82 3.85 -9.67
C TRP A 1074 -10.02 2.56 -9.64
N LEU A 1075 -10.35 1.64 -8.75
CA LEU A 1075 -9.68 0.35 -8.69
C LEU A 1075 -10.62 -0.73 -8.19
N ILE A 1076 -10.40 -1.95 -8.68
CA ILE A 1076 -11.00 -3.16 -8.12
C ILE A 1076 -9.96 -3.77 -7.19
N VAL A 1077 -10.36 -4.05 -5.95
CA VAL A 1077 -9.56 -4.82 -4.97
C VAL A 1077 -10.20 -6.18 -4.71
N PHE A 1078 -9.39 -7.16 -4.35
CA PHE A 1078 -9.85 -8.41 -3.77
C PHE A 1078 -9.70 -8.37 -2.27
N ILE A 1079 -10.79 -8.68 -1.59
CA ILE A 1079 -10.87 -8.90 -0.15
C ILE A 1079 -11.05 -10.40 0.07
N GLU A 1080 -9.97 -11.10 0.41
CA GLU A 1080 -10.01 -12.51 0.77
C GLU A 1080 -10.47 -12.65 2.22
N LEU A 1081 -11.37 -13.59 2.48
CA LEU A 1081 -11.89 -13.90 3.81
C LEU A 1081 -11.21 -15.16 4.37
N TYR A 1082 -11.27 -15.32 5.69
CA TYR A 1082 -10.83 -16.54 6.38
C TYR A 1082 -11.76 -17.73 6.16
#